data_AF-A0A8H4TVK4-F1
#
_entry.id   AF-A0A8H4TVK4-F1
#
_cell.length_a   1.000
_cell.length_b   1.000
_cell.length_c   1.000
_cell.angle_alpha   90.00
_cell.angle_beta   90.00
_cell.angle_gamma   90.00
#
_symmetry.space_group_name_H-M   'P 1'
#
loop_
_entity.id
_entity.type
_entity.pdbx_description
1 polymer ?
#
loop_
_entity_poly.entity_id
_entity_poly.type
_entity_poly.pdbx_seq_one_letter_code
_entity_poly.pdbx_strand_id
1 'polypeptide(L)'
;MKFLATLSFVTAALAASRTSAPSGCITVKKSPSSGQYGTVQAAVNSLSTSSSGKQCIFIDQGTYNEQVLVPSRSAQLSIYGYTADTSSYSGNKATITAKKSQADGLNNDQSATLRVKAANFKLYNVNVANTYGKGSQAVALSAYADSGYYGVQLTGFQDTLLANEGFQLYSHSLIQGATDFIFGQRASAWFEKVDLRVVANSVGYITANGRDSESNTSYYVFNNCNIATAAGNSVANGAYYLGRPWREYARVVFQKTSMSAVINSKGWAVWNTGNEQTGHVVFGEYSNSGAGASGTRASFATKLSSAVSISTVLTSSYASKGYYDASYILSGSEYQEPKWANCVVMIQNNVQPDASRKPSTLACTECRQRHVKCDATSPRCMRCEAQGLRCHYKPSQRGLKKRKFNIQTLSSPGSLPSTSTSGELSLTSRRPEPQQIVWDSANPHTALTDATLPEFQQPVDGTDYPWSQPSLDTCLLAVSRAADEGSPGGEKEVVEDDTLLINLFYANFFHAHPFLVPRALYTSQNYPGYLKLVIHLIGCHYSGTMCSETMQGMADEALKKALDKEEYGFILVQALLLFATILHARCIYDKSRTSLSQAASLALKLGMNRKSFSVEKSQGSQVIEESLRRTWWELYITDAFFAALDRKSSFRCKGVTSDMPLPCEEYLYTGDELLFEPSTLDQFESRAYAKEDMHFSSFAYRIEAARLLAKALTIAFEQQLHRDQVQNIDNLLAAWPHHIDIGKAEFVDSTGGVDQMLLQAHLLVNYTTISMHGIKAVETAKRFSDLAGLEPSVLKHSPLTLDGLLLSSIVMLSSCSLRPSRFHEHYQSRLYLSLGLLKTLNTVWALARDVAESVKTTALQVLPQESKASSDASMSLIDSGINVNSLDAINMTSLSWMDFPTDITNSSGQDEDDYNR
;
A
#
# COMPACT_ATOMS: atom_id res chain seq x y z
N MET A 1 16.15 8.38 -39.59
CA MET A 1 16.92 9.65 -39.45
C MET A 1 18.03 9.48 -38.40
N LYS A 2 19.05 10.33 -38.39
CA LYS A 2 20.15 10.28 -37.40
C LYS A 2 19.85 11.17 -36.18
N PHE A 3 19.98 10.65 -34.96
CA PHE A 3 21.05 11.07 -34.04
C PHE A 3 21.18 10.08 -32.86
N LEU A 4 22.39 9.88 -32.36
CA LEU A 4 22.65 9.13 -31.13
C LEU A 4 22.87 10.10 -29.97
N ALA A 5 22.44 9.74 -28.77
CA ALA A 5 23.19 10.01 -27.53
C ALA A 5 22.73 9.04 -26.43
N THR A 6 23.67 8.39 -25.75
CA THR A 6 23.40 7.64 -24.52
C THR A 6 23.35 8.58 -23.33
N LEU A 7 22.44 8.34 -22.39
CA LEU A 7 22.72 8.59 -20.96
C LEU A 7 21.91 7.62 -20.09
N SER A 8 22.59 6.93 -19.18
CA SER A 8 21.93 6.11 -18.18
C SER A 8 21.37 7.02 -17.07
N PHE A 9 20.05 7.09 -16.94
CA PHE A 9 19.42 7.56 -15.71
C PHE A 9 18.88 6.37 -14.92
N VAL A 10 19.55 6.09 -13.79
CA VAL A 10 19.12 5.11 -12.81
C VAL A 10 17.77 5.54 -12.24
N THR A 11 16.81 4.63 -12.20
CA THR A 11 15.54 4.81 -11.49
C THR A 11 15.79 4.76 -9.99
N ALA A 12 16.24 5.88 -9.42
CA ALA A 12 16.22 6.09 -7.98
C ALA A 12 14.75 6.25 -7.56
N ALA A 13 14.17 5.19 -6.99
CA ALA A 13 13.10 5.39 -6.04
C ALA A 13 13.65 6.24 -4.89
N LEU A 14 12.90 7.24 -4.42
CA LEU A 14 13.22 7.92 -3.17
C LEU A 14 12.82 7.02 -1.99
N ALA A 15 13.57 5.93 -1.82
CA ALA A 15 13.71 5.30 -0.52
C ALA A 15 14.21 6.35 0.49
N ALA A 16 13.87 6.17 1.76
CA ALA A 16 14.35 7.08 2.81
C ALA A 16 15.89 7.12 2.77
N SER A 17 16.46 8.33 2.71
CA SER A 17 17.91 8.49 2.74
C SER A 17 18.37 8.65 4.19
N ARG A 18 19.45 7.98 4.58
CA ARG A 18 20.05 8.14 5.92
C ARG A 18 21.45 8.72 5.79
N THR A 19 21.49 10.00 5.45
CA THR A 19 22.71 10.78 5.20
C THR A 19 23.20 11.56 6.42
N SER A 20 22.50 11.45 7.54
CA SER A 20 22.86 12.04 8.84
C SER A 20 22.35 11.15 9.99
N ALA A 21 22.81 11.43 11.22
CA ALA A 21 22.44 10.65 12.40
C ALA A 21 20.94 10.83 12.76
N PRO A 22 20.18 9.74 12.96
CA PRO A 22 18.83 9.83 13.51
C PRO A 22 18.84 10.42 14.93
N SER A 23 17.71 10.98 15.35
CA SER A 23 17.58 11.63 16.66
C SER A 23 17.97 10.67 17.81
N GLY A 24 18.80 11.16 18.73
CA GLY A 24 19.32 10.40 19.87
C GLY A 24 20.51 9.47 19.57
N CYS A 25 20.91 9.27 18.31
CA CYS A 25 22.04 8.39 17.98
C CYS A 25 23.40 9.09 18.11
N ILE A 26 24.37 8.42 18.72
CA ILE A 26 25.76 8.90 18.75
C ILE A 26 26.45 8.70 17.40
N THR A 27 27.27 9.66 16.98
CA THR A 27 27.90 9.67 15.65
C THR A 27 29.33 9.12 15.67
N VAL A 28 29.59 8.15 14.80
CA VAL A 28 30.93 7.71 14.39
C VAL A 28 31.29 8.37 13.06
N LYS A 29 32.47 8.99 12.98
CA LYS A 29 32.96 9.69 11.79
C LYS A 29 34.48 9.66 11.73
N LYS A 30 35.06 9.49 10.53
CA LYS A 30 36.52 9.48 10.30
C LYS A 30 37.28 10.69 10.85
N SER A 31 36.66 11.86 10.81
CA SER A 31 37.16 13.09 11.42
C SER A 31 36.12 13.56 12.42
N PRO A 32 36.17 13.09 13.68
CA PRO A 32 35.16 13.42 14.68
C PRO A 32 35.31 14.85 15.20
N SER A 33 34.18 15.55 15.35
CA SER A 33 34.08 16.76 16.15
C SER A 33 33.95 16.44 17.64
N SER A 34 33.97 17.46 18.51
CA SER A 34 33.64 17.29 19.94
C SER A 34 32.30 16.56 20.11
N GLY A 35 32.26 15.54 20.96
CA GLY A 35 31.10 14.67 21.17
C GLY A 35 30.89 13.56 20.12
N GLN A 36 31.81 13.35 19.18
CA GLN A 36 31.75 12.29 18.17
C GLN A 36 32.91 11.28 18.33
N TYR A 37 32.75 10.09 17.76
CA TYR A 37 33.70 8.98 17.88
C TYR A 37 34.45 8.72 16.56
N GLY A 38 35.76 8.47 16.64
CA GLY A 38 36.58 8.12 15.45
C GLY A 38 36.44 6.67 14.99
N THR A 39 35.90 5.80 15.84
CA THR A 39 35.79 4.34 15.67
C THR A 39 34.45 3.83 16.19
N VAL A 40 33.96 2.74 15.61
CA VAL A 40 32.70 2.10 15.99
C VAL A 40 32.80 1.48 17.39
N GLN A 41 33.92 0.83 17.73
CA GLN A 41 34.11 0.25 19.06
C GLN A 41 34.08 1.31 20.18
N ALA A 42 34.63 2.51 19.95
CA ALA A 42 34.58 3.58 20.95
C ALA A 42 33.15 4.07 21.21
N ALA A 43 32.31 4.14 20.17
CA ALA A 43 30.89 4.42 20.31
C ALA A 43 30.13 3.28 21.03
N VAL A 44 30.41 2.02 20.69
CA VAL A 44 29.81 0.86 21.38
C VAL A 44 30.18 0.82 22.87
N ASN A 45 31.40 1.25 23.22
CA ASN A 45 31.92 1.30 24.59
C ASN A 45 31.35 2.48 25.41
N SER A 46 30.92 3.58 24.78
CA SER A 46 30.34 4.71 25.51
C SER A 46 28.87 4.50 25.91
N LEU A 47 28.23 3.48 25.34
CA LEU A 47 26.83 3.14 25.59
C LEU A 47 26.69 2.10 26.71
N SER A 48 26.05 2.49 27.81
CA SER A 48 25.74 1.63 28.96
C SER A 48 25.15 0.27 28.55
N THR A 49 25.68 -0.81 29.12
CA THR A 49 25.16 -2.17 28.92
C THR A 49 24.03 -2.54 29.89
N SER A 50 23.88 -1.82 31.00
CA SER A 50 22.89 -2.10 32.06
C SER A 50 21.61 -1.27 32.00
N SER A 51 21.59 -0.19 31.20
CA SER A 51 20.36 0.58 30.96
C SER A 51 19.31 -0.25 30.22
N SER A 52 18.02 0.03 30.44
CA SER A 52 16.89 -0.52 29.69
C SER A 52 16.46 0.35 28.51
N GLY A 53 16.81 1.64 28.50
CA GLY A 53 16.44 2.58 27.45
C GLY A 53 17.14 2.28 26.13
N LYS A 54 16.40 2.30 25.01
CA LYS A 54 16.93 2.03 23.66
C LYS A 54 18.10 2.95 23.30
N GLN A 55 19.10 2.41 22.61
CA GLN A 55 20.33 3.10 22.21
C GLN A 55 20.55 2.99 20.70
N CYS A 56 21.23 3.98 20.11
CA CYS A 56 21.66 3.86 18.72
C CYS A 56 22.98 4.56 18.38
N ILE A 57 23.62 4.04 17.34
CA ILE A 57 24.86 4.57 16.73
C ILE A 57 24.57 4.87 15.27
N PHE A 58 25.01 6.03 14.77
CA PHE A 58 25.11 6.31 13.35
C PHE A 58 26.57 6.26 12.90
N ILE A 59 26.85 5.54 11.82
CA ILE A 59 28.18 5.43 11.21
C ILE A 59 28.16 6.23 9.91
N ASP A 60 28.85 7.37 9.91
CA ASP A 60 29.02 8.21 8.74
C ASP A 60 29.92 7.53 7.68
N GLN A 61 29.81 7.97 6.43
CA GLN A 61 30.48 7.35 5.28
C GLN A 61 32.00 7.20 5.48
N GLY A 62 32.52 6.01 5.14
CA GLY A 62 33.93 5.66 5.27
C GLY A 62 34.18 4.19 5.58
N THR A 63 35.46 3.79 5.49
CA THR A 63 35.92 2.43 5.80
C THR A 63 36.67 2.40 7.13
N TYR A 64 36.10 1.75 8.12
CA TYR A 64 36.57 1.66 9.50
C TYR A 64 37.33 0.33 9.68
N ASN A 65 38.65 0.44 9.83
CA ASN A 65 39.56 -0.71 9.91
C ASN A 65 39.67 -1.18 11.36
N GLU A 66 38.68 -1.91 11.86
CA GLU A 66 38.57 -2.35 13.24
C GLU A 66 37.76 -3.66 13.36
N GLN A 67 38.02 -4.42 14.43
CA GLN A 67 37.07 -5.44 14.90
C GLN A 67 36.15 -4.80 15.94
N VAL A 68 34.85 -5.08 15.86
CA VAL A 68 33.83 -4.53 16.77
C VAL A 68 33.17 -5.65 17.55
N LEU A 69 33.28 -5.63 18.87
CA LEU A 69 32.47 -6.41 19.79
C LEU A 69 31.34 -5.54 20.34
N VAL A 70 30.11 -5.96 20.04
CA VAL A 70 28.89 -5.51 20.72
C VAL A 70 28.60 -6.49 21.86
N PRO A 71 28.96 -6.16 23.12
CA PRO A 71 28.72 -7.03 24.26
C PRO A 71 27.22 -7.13 24.58
N SER A 72 26.85 -8.19 25.30
CA SER A 72 25.52 -8.38 25.88
C SER A 72 25.12 -7.19 26.74
N ARG A 73 23.85 -6.80 26.63
CA ARG A 73 23.29 -5.59 27.24
C ARG A 73 21.77 -5.73 27.40
N SER A 74 21.21 -5.02 28.36
CA SER A 74 19.76 -4.96 28.61
C SER A 74 19.02 -4.08 27.60
N ALA A 75 19.65 -2.98 27.17
CA ALA A 75 19.11 -2.08 26.14
C ALA A 75 19.23 -2.68 24.73
N GLN A 76 18.15 -2.57 23.96
CA GLN A 76 18.23 -2.69 22.49
C GLN A 76 19.22 -1.66 21.94
N LEU A 77 20.11 -2.12 21.07
CA LEU A 77 21.05 -1.29 20.31
C LEU A 77 20.78 -1.40 18.80
N SER A 78 20.51 -0.27 18.16
CA SER A 78 20.45 -0.14 16.70
C SER A 78 21.69 0.55 16.15
N ILE A 79 22.36 -0.05 15.16
CA ILE A 79 23.48 0.56 14.43
C ILE A 79 23.03 0.87 13.00
N TYR A 80 23.17 2.14 12.61
CA TYR A 80 22.73 2.67 11.32
C TYR A 80 23.92 3.15 10.49
N GLY A 81 24.09 2.64 9.28
CA GLY A 81 25.06 3.13 8.31
C GLY A 81 24.54 4.29 7.46
N TYR A 82 25.46 5.12 6.98
CA TYR A 82 25.20 6.10 5.93
C TYR A 82 24.76 5.41 4.63
N THR A 83 23.62 5.85 4.09
CA THR A 83 23.15 5.45 2.76
C THR A 83 22.25 6.53 2.13
N ALA A 84 22.18 6.55 0.80
CA ALA A 84 21.20 7.34 0.05
C ALA A 84 19.83 6.63 -0.07
N ASP A 85 19.77 5.32 0.20
CA ASP A 85 18.61 4.43 0.09
C ASP A 85 18.68 3.42 1.24
N THR A 86 17.70 3.39 2.14
CA THR A 86 17.69 2.42 3.25
C THR A 86 17.10 1.06 2.89
N SER A 87 16.24 0.98 1.87
CA SER A 87 15.61 -0.28 1.43
C SER A 87 16.56 -1.21 0.66
N SER A 88 17.62 -0.65 0.07
CA SER A 88 18.65 -1.40 -0.64
C SER A 88 19.99 -1.42 0.12
N TYR A 89 20.71 -2.54 0.03
CA TYR A 89 22.12 -2.61 0.41
C TYR A 89 23.05 -1.83 -0.55
N SER A 90 22.59 -1.49 -1.76
CA SER A 90 23.44 -0.93 -2.82
C SER A 90 23.92 0.50 -2.55
N GLY A 91 23.17 1.27 -1.74
CA GLY A 91 23.49 2.65 -1.39
C GLY A 91 24.56 2.82 -0.31
N ASN A 92 24.87 1.77 0.47
CA ASN A 92 25.69 1.80 1.67
C ASN A 92 27.06 2.45 1.47
N LYS A 93 27.45 3.39 2.35
CA LYS A 93 28.77 4.04 2.39
C LYS A 93 29.54 3.83 3.70
N ALA A 94 28.90 3.27 4.74
CA ALA A 94 29.56 2.85 5.97
C ALA A 94 30.07 1.42 5.83
N THR A 95 31.39 1.21 5.97
CA THR A 95 32.02 -0.13 5.91
C THR A 95 32.86 -0.37 7.15
N ILE A 96 32.55 -1.41 7.92
CA ILE A 96 33.43 -1.95 8.97
C ILE A 96 34.25 -3.08 8.34
N THR A 97 35.57 -3.08 8.53
CA THR A 97 36.42 -4.15 7.98
C THR A 97 37.59 -4.52 8.88
N ALA A 98 37.90 -5.81 8.89
CA ALA A 98 39.11 -6.37 9.49
C ALA A 98 39.76 -7.36 8.51
N LYS A 99 40.93 -7.87 8.91
CA LYS A 99 41.62 -8.98 8.25
C LYS A 99 42.10 -9.94 9.33
N LYS A 100 41.24 -10.89 9.70
CA LYS A 100 41.47 -11.85 10.79
C LYS A 100 40.91 -13.23 10.48
N SER A 101 41.57 -14.28 10.95
CA SER A 101 41.28 -15.66 10.58
C SER A 101 41.65 -16.64 11.69
N GLN A 102 41.17 -17.90 11.61
CA GLN A 102 41.67 -18.97 12.48
C GLN A 102 43.19 -19.20 12.35
N ALA A 103 43.79 -18.87 11.20
CA ALA A 103 45.24 -18.88 10.99
C ALA A 103 46.00 -17.92 11.93
N ASP A 104 45.35 -16.90 12.52
CA ASP A 104 45.91 -16.04 13.57
C ASP A 104 45.90 -16.71 14.97
N GLY A 105 45.51 -17.99 15.08
CA GLY A 105 45.29 -18.69 16.36
C GLY A 105 43.96 -18.35 17.05
N LEU A 106 43.02 -17.75 16.31
CA LEU A 106 41.72 -17.29 16.80
C LEU A 106 40.64 -18.37 16.59
N ASN A 107 39.58 -18.37 17.41
CA ASN A 107 38.36 -19.12 17.11
C ASN A 107 37.43 -18.34 16.15
N ASN A 108 36.35 -18.99 15.68
CA ASN A 108 35.39 -18.39 14.73
C ASN A 108 34.73 -17.08 15.21
N ASP A 109 34.43 -16.93 16.50
CA ASP A 109 33.90 -15.68 17.02
C ASP A 109 35.00 -14.61 17.08
N GLN A 110 36.22 -14.99 17.46
CA GLN A 110 37.35 -14.07 17.56
C GLN A 110 37.88 -13.59 16.21
N SER A 111 37.73 -14.36 15.13
CA SER A 111 38.13 -13.94 13.77
C SER A 111 37.18 -12.93 13.13
N ALA A 112 35.99 -12.71 13.72
CA ALA A 112 34.94 -11.90 13.12
C ALA A 112 35.22 -10.39 13.12
N THR A 113 34.92 -9.72 12.00
CA THR A 113 34.94 -8.24 11.91
C THR A 113 33.92 -7.60 12.84
N LEU A 114 32.69 -8.12 12.90
CA LEU A 114 31.63 -7.69 13.83
C LEU A 114 31.13 -8.88 14.65
N ARG A 115 31.14 -8.75 15.97
CA ARG A 115 30.74 -9.77 16.96
C ARG A 115 29.54 -9.25 17.75
N VAL A 116 28.39 -9.88 17.61
CA VAL A 116 27.13 -9.47 18.25
C VAL A 116 26.75 -10.46 19.35
N LYS A 117 26.80 -9.99 20.59
CA LYS A 117 26.35 -10.71 21.81
C LYS A 117 25.11 -10.07 22.46
N ALA A 118 24.56 -9.02 21.85
CA ALA A 118 23.39 -8.29 22.34
C ALA A 118 22.09 -8.85 21.73
N ALA A 119 21.12 -9.17 22.57
CA ALA A 119 19.76 -9.51 22.14
C ALA A 119 18.99 -8.25 21.72
N ASN A 120 18.01 -8.43 20.84
CA ASN A 120 17.24 -7.35 20.19
C ASN A 120 18.13 -6.33 19.45
N PHE A 121 19.33 -6.74 19.01
CA PHE A 121 20.25 -5.92 18.23
C PHE A 121 19.76 -5.75 16.79
N LYS A 122 19.96 -4.55 16.23
CA LYS A 122 19.61 -4.24 14.83
C LYS A 122 20.78 -3.57 14.09
N LEU A 123 21.06 -4.01 12.86
CA LEU A 123 22.06 -3.40 11.97
C LEU A 123 21.43 -3.01 10.63
N TYR A 124 21.51 -1.74 10.25
CA TYR A 124 20.93 -1.21 9.02
C TYR A 124 21.99 -0.59 8.11
N ASN A 125 22.02 -0.96 6.83
CA ASN A 125 22.79 -0.28 5.77
C ASN A 125 24.30 -0.12 6.03
N VAL A 126 24.89 -1.11 6.73
CA VAL A 126 26.33 -1.21 6.98
C VAL A 126 26.92 -2.35 6.16
N ASN A 127 28.09 -2.13 5.57
CA ASN A 127 28.90 -3.18 4.98
C ASN A 127 29.84 -3.73 6.07
N VAL A 128 29.92 -5.05 6.20
CA VAL A 128 30.83 -5.74 7.12
C VAL A 128 31.68 -6.69 6.30
N ALA A 129 33.00 -6.46 6.26
CA ALA A 129 33.91 -7.17 5.38
C ALA A 129 35.06 -7.82 6.17
N ASN A 130 35.38 -9.08 5.89
CA ASN A 130 36.66 -9.68 6.28
C ASN A 130 37.54 -9.88 5.05
N THR A 131 38.67 -9.19 5.02
CA THR A 131 39.56 -9.09 3.86
C THR A 131 40.71 -10.10 3.90
N TYR A 132 40.56 -11.19 4.66
CA TYR A 132 41.52 -12.30 4.68
C TYR A 132 41.66 -12.97 3.30
N GLY A 133 40.53 -13.29 2.67
CA GLY A 133 40.47 -13.96 1.36
C GLY A 133 40.53 -15.49 1.48
N LYS A 134 40.97 -16.17 0.41
CA LYS A 134 41.06 -17.62 0.36
C LYS A 134 42.26 -18.14 1.16
N GLY A 135 42.03 -19.13 2.02
CA GLY A 135 43.10 -19.93 2.65
C GLY A 135 42.81 -20.40 4.08
N SER A 136 41.90 -19.76 4.80
CA SER A 136 41.47 -20.13 6.15
C SER A 136 40.16 -19.39 6.52
N GLN A 137 39.43 -19.90 7.50
CA GLN A 137 38.15 -19.38 8.01
C GLN A 137 38.30 -17.92 8.47
N ALA A 138 37.46 -17.02 7.96
CA ALA A 138 37.61 -15.57 8.19
C ALA A 138 36.25 -14.87 8.22
N VAL A 139 35.64 -14.84 9.41
CA VAL A 139 34.25 -14.39 9.60
C VAL A 139 34.11 -12.88 9.39
N ALA A 140 33.06 -12.43 8.71
CA ALA A 140 32.70 -11.01 8.64
C ALA A 140 31.76 -10.65 9.80
N LEU A 141 30.64 -11.36 9.95
CA LEU A 141 29.68 -11.17 11.04
C LEU A 141 29.53 -12.45 11.85
N SER A 142 29.61 -12.34 13.17
CA SER A 142 29.26 -13.40 14.13
C SER A 142 28.09 -12.98 15.01
N ALA A 143 26.98 -13.70 14.90
CA ALA A 143 25.72 -13.44 15.59
C ALA A 143 25.42 -14.56 16.60
N TYR A 144 25.27 -14.18 17.87
CA TYR A 144 25.15 -15.08 19.03
C TYR A 144 23.95 -14.73 19.94
N ALA A 145 23.01 -13.94 19.43
CA ALA A 145 21.81 -13.53 20.14
C ALA A 145 20.72 -13.12 19.15
N ASP A 146 19.48 -12.98 19.65
CA ASP A 146 18.32 -12.49 18.91
C ASP A 146 18.61 -11.16 18.19
N SER A 147 18.65 -11.15 16.85
CA SER A 147 19.19 -10.00 16.09
C SER A 147 18.70 -9.88 14.64
N GLY A 148 18.62 -8.64 14.16
CA GLY A 148 18.10 -8.27 12.84
C GLY A 148 19.09 -7.47 11.98
N TYR A 149 19.16 -7.79 10.69
CA TYR A 149 20.15 -7.28 9.75
C TYR A 149 19.48 -6.87 8.43
N TYR A 150 19.59 -5.58 8.09
CA TYR A 150 18.69 -4.92 7.14
C TYR A 150 19.46 -4.07 6.12
N GLY A 151 19.36 -4.40 4.84
CA GLY A 151 20.14 -3.72 3.81
C GLY A 151 21.66 -3.81 4.03
N VAL A 152 22.16 -4.84 4.72
CA VAL A 152 23.60 -4.98 5.00
C VAL A 152 24.34 -5.63 3.83
N GLN A 153 25.66 -5.46 3.78
CA GLN A 153 26.52 -6.27 2.90
C GLN A 153 27.52 -7.05 3.74
N LEU A 154 27.46 -8.37 3.73
CA LEU A 154 28.39 -9.25 4.43
C LEU A 154 29.34 -9.87 3.42
N THR A 155 30.63 -9.53 3.47
CA THR A 155 31.61 -9.98 2.46
C THR A 155 32.82 -10.68 3.06
N GLY A 156 33.17 -11.83 2.48
CA GLY A 156 34.29 -12.66 2.90
C GLY A 156 34.62 -13.70 1.82
N PHE A 157 35.20 -14.83 2.22
CA PHE A 157 35.49 -15.96 1.32
C PHE A 157 35.10 -17.30 1.94
N GLN A 158 35.74 -17.63 3.06
CA GLN A 158 35.39 -18.80 3.87
C GLN A 158 34.77 -18.32 5.19
N ASP A 159 33.67 -18.94 5.61
CA ASP A 159 32.99 -18.67 6.89
C ASP A 159 32.43 -17.23 7.02
N THR A 160 32.01 -16.57 5.93
CA THR A 160 31.60 -15.13 5.95
C THR A 160 30.60 -14.75 7.05
N LEU A 161 29.52 -15.53 7.23
CA LEU A 161 28.49 -15.30 8.25
C LEU A 161 28.41 -16.48 9.22
N LEU A 162 28.77 -16.23 10.47
CA LEU A 162 28.51 -17.13 11.59
C LEU A 162 27.17 -16.78 12.26
N ALA A 163 26.09 -17.38 11.75
CA ALA A 163 24.76 -17.36 12.35
C ALA A 163 24.67 -18.42 13.47
N ASN A 164 25.34 -18.17 14.60
CA ASN A 164 25.58 -19.23 15.59
C ASN A 164 24.41 -19.52 16.52
N GLU A 165 23.76 -18.50 17.10
CA GLU A 165 22.81 -18.67 18.21
C GLU A 165 21.76 -17.55 18.28
N GLY A 166 20.56 -17.85 18.80
CA GLY A 166 19.41 -16.94 18.88
C GLY A 166 18.51 -16.97 17.64
N PHE A 167 17.41 -16.20 17.68
CA PHE A 167 16.53 -15.97 16.55
C PHE A 167 17.06 -14.84 15.67
N GLN A 168 17.40 -15.15 14.42
CA GLN A 168 18.12 -14.22 13.55
C GLN A 168 17.33 -13.90 12.29
N LEU A 169 17.36 -12.63 11.88
CA LEU A 169 16.68 -12.18 10.68
C LEU A 169 17.60 -11.36 9.78
N TYR A 170 17.79 -11.81 8.55
CA TYR A 170 18.54 -11.12 7.50
C TYR A 170 17.56 -10.72 6.39
N SER A 171 17.51 -9.45 5.99
CA SER A 171 16.58 -9.02 4.95
C SER A 171 17.13 -7.94 3.99
N HIS A 172 16.74 -8.03 2.72
CA HIS A 172 17.10 -7.11 1.62
C HIS A 172 18.62 -6.85 1.56
N SER A 173 19.42 -7.87 1.86
CA SER A 173 20.85 -7.78 2.15
C SER A 173 21.69 -8.57 1.14
N LEU A 174 22.98 -8.28 1.06
CA LEU A 174 23.97 -9.02 0.29
C LEU A 174 24.77 -9.93 1.22
N ILE A 175 24.97 -11.20 0.86
CA ILE A 175 25.94 -12.08 1.52
C ILE A 175 26.83 -12.73 0.46
N GLN A 176 28.14 -12.56 0.59
CA GLN A 176 29.13 -12.99 -0.40
C GLN A 176 30.19 -13.92 0.20
N GLY A 177 30.46 -15.04 -0.47
CA GLY A 177 31.52 -15.97 -0.09
C GLY A 177 31.69 -17.13 -1.07
N ALA A 178 32.41 -18.16 -0.62
CA ALA A 178 32.81 -19.31 -1.42
C ALA A 178 32.66 -20.67 -0.70
N THR A 179 33.06 -20.74 0.56
CA THR A 179 33.12 -22.00 1.33
C THR A 179 32.42 -21.81 2.66
N ASP A 180 31.39 -22.61 2.91
CA ASP A 180 30.63 -22.67 4.16
C ASP A 180 30.17 -21.29 4.65
N PHE A 181 29.85 -20.38 3.71
CA PHE A 181 29.87 -18.95 4.00
C PHE A 181 28.64 -18.43 4.77
N ILE A 182 27.66 -19.28 5.03
CA ILE A 182 26.62 -19.11 6.04
C ILE A 182 26.57 -20.38 6.91
N PHE A 183 27.04 -20.28 8.15
CA PHE A 183 27.22 -21.44 9.03
C PHE A 183 26.95 -21.13 10.51
N GLY A 184 26.83 -22.17 11.34
CA GLY A 184 26.51 -22.06 12.76
C GLY A 184 25.72 -23.27 13.27
N GLN A 185 25.58 -23.40 14.60
CA GLN A 185 25.10 -24.64 15.23
C GLN A 185 23.72 -24.54 15.90
N ARG A 186 23.31 -23.37 16.41
CA ARG A 186 22.12 -23.21 17.28
C ARG A 186 21.12 -22.14 16.84
N ALA A 187 21.45 -21.26 15.89
CA ALA A 187 20.53 -20.21 15.46
C ALA A 187 19.35 -20.77 14.65
N SER A 188 18.18 -20.19 14.86
CA SER A 188 17.08 -20.29 13.93
C SER A 188 17.00 -18.98 13.14
N ALA A 189 17.24 -19.04 11.83
CA ALA A 189 17.57 -17.88 11.01
C ALA A 189 16.71 -17.81 9.73
N TRP A 190 16.04 -16.68 9.56
CA TRP A 190 15.30 -16.34 8.34
C TRP A 190 16.12 -15.41 7.46
N PHE A 191 16.13 -15.68 6.15
CA PHE A 191 16.78 -14.86 5.14
C PHE A 191 15.72 -14.45 4.11
N GLU A 192 15.28 -13.19 4.15
CA GLU A 192 14.26 -12.64 3.25
C GLU A 192 14.92 -11.82 2.14
N LYS A 193 14.71 -12.17 0.87
CA LYS A 193 15.22 -11.40 -0.28
C LYS A 193 16.71 -11.08 -0.19
N VAL A 194 17.50 -12.04 0.25
CA VAL A 194 18.95 -11.93 0.33
C VAL A 194 19.55 -12.26 -1.03
N ASP A 195 20.38 -11.35 -1.54
CA ASP A 195 21.25 -11.60 -2.68
C ASP A 195 22.47 -12.40 -2.22
N LEU A 196 22.46 -13.70 -2.53
CA LEU A 196 23.54 -14.63 -2.24
C LEU A 196 24.50 -14.62 -3.43
N ARG A 197 25.75 -14.17 -3.20
CA ARG A 197 26.74 -13.97 -4.26
C ARG A 197 27.96 -14.86 -4.11
N VAL A 198 28.16 -15.73 -5.08
CA VAL A 198 29.26 -16.70 -5.10
C VAL A 198 30.48 -16.14 -5.84
N VAL A 199 31.68 -16.28 -5.26
CA VAL A 199 32.95 -15.80 -5.85
C VAL A 199 33.72 -16.91 -6.56
N ALA A 200 34.79 -16.56 -7.27
CA ALA A 200 35.62 -17.53 -8.00
C ALA A 200 36.20 -18.63 -7.09
N ASN A 201 35.70 -19.85 -7.24
CA ASN A 201 36.22 -21.06 -6.58
C ASN A 201 35.90 -22.30 -7.44
N SER A 202 36.65 -23.39 -7.25
CA SER A 202 36.48 -24.63 -8.03
C SER A 202 35.28 -25.47 -7.57
N VAL A 203 35.08 -25.58 -6.26
CA VAL A 203 33.88 -26.12 -5.62
C VAL A 203 33.54 -25.22 -4.43
N GLY A 204 32.27 -24.87 -4.25
CA GLY A 204 31.82 -24.02 -3.15
C GLY A 204 30.54 -24.49 -2.48
N TYR A 205 30.28 -23.96 -1.28
CA TYR A 205 29.14 -24.31 -0.44
C TYR A 205 28.55 -23.04 0.16
N ILE A 206 27.25 -22.83 -0.04
CA ILE A 206 26.56 -21.64 0.48
C ILE A 206 26.27 -21.80 1.98
N THR A 207 25.72 -22.94 2.39
CA THR A 207 25.36 -23.20 3.79
C THR A 207 26.11 -24.38 4.41
N ALA A 208 26.45 -24.23 5.69
CA ALA A 208 26.99 -25.29 6.55
C ALA A 208 26.30 -25.25 7.93
N ASN A 209 25.02 -25.66 7.95
CA ASN A 209 24.28 -25.77 9.20
C ASN A 209 24.82 -26.92 10.05
N GLY A 210 25.09 -26.66 11.32
CA GLY A 210 25.69 -27.57 12.28
C GLY A 210 24.73 -28.01 13.39
N ARG A 211 23.44 -28.19 13.08
CA ARG A 211 22.47 -28.81 14.00
C ARG A 211 22.90 -30.24 14.31
N ASP A 212 23.11 -30.53 15.58
CA ASP A 212 23.81 -31.71 16.11
C ASP A 212 22.90 -32.79 16.71
N SER A 213 21.64 -32.46 16.97
CA SER A 213 20.65 -33.38 17.53
C SER A 213 19.24 -32.99 17.09
N GLU A 214 18.27 -33.89 17.30
CA GLU A 214 16.86 -33.56 17.07
C GLU A 214 16.38 -32.41 17.97
N SER A 215 16.82 -32.40 19.24
CA SER A 215 16.46 -31.40 20.26
C SER A 215 16.95 -29.98 19.97
N ASN A 216 18.01 -29.85 19.16
CA ASN A 216 18.54 -28.56 18.76
C ASN A 216 17.57 -27.87 17.77
N THR A 217 17.10 -26.68 18.10
CA THR A 217 16.06 -25.96 17.35
C THR A 217 16.55 -25.30 16.07
N SER A 218 17.86 -25.31 15.78
CA SER A 218 18.48 -24.66 14.61
C SER A 218 17.75 -24.94 13.29
N TYR A 219 17.56 -23.90 12.48
CA TYR A 219 16.83 -23.96 11.21
C TYR A 219 17.23 -22.75 10.36
N TYR A 220 17.80 -22.95 9.17
CA TYR A 220 17.99 -21.86 8.21
C TYR A 220 16.93 -21.93 7.10
N VAL A 221 16.22 -20.83 6.84
CA VAL A 221 15.26 -20.73 5.71
C VAL A 221 15.56 -19.51 4.86
N PHE A 222 15.80 -19.74 3.58
CA PHE A 222 16.04 -18.73 2.56
C PHE A 222 14.78 -18.57 1.72
N ASN A 223 14.08 -17.44 1.90
CA ASN A 223 12.81 -17.12 1.28
C ASN A 223 12.96 -15.94 0.32
N ASN A 224 12.37 -16.05 -0.87
CA ASN A 224 12.44 -15.03 -1.94
C ASN A 224 13.88 -14.57 -2.30
N CYS A 225 14.88 -15.41 -2.05
CA CYS A 225 16.30 -15.06 -2.22
C CYS A 225 16.76 -15.19 -3.68
N ASN A 226 18.01 -14.81 -3.96
CA ASN A 226 18.57 -14.83 -5.32
C ASN A 226 20.05 -15.24 -5.33
N ILE A 227 20.38 -16.35 -5.98
CA ILE A 227 21.73 -16.95 -6.03
C ILE A 227 22.39 -16.75 -7.40
N ALA A 228 23.47 -15.95 -7.42
CA ALA A 228 24.23 -15.66 -8.64
C ALA A 228 25.73 -15.43 -8.38
N THR A 229 26.53 -15.44 -9.44
CA THR A 229 27.94 -15.03 -9.39
C THR A 229 28.07 -13.59 -8.92
N ALA A 230 29.04 -13.31 -8.06
CA ALA A 230 29.40 -11.95 -7.65
C ALA A 230 29.87 -11.12 -8.86
N ALA A 231 29.62 -9.81 -8.86
CA ALA A 231 30.08 -8.94 -9.93
C ALA A 231 31.62 -9.02 -10.09
N GLY A 232 32.10 -9.01 -11.34
CA GLY A 232 33.53 -9.14 -11.67
C GLY A 232 34.13 -10.53 -11.42
N ASN A 233 33.37 -11.53 -10.98
CA ASN A 233 33.81 -12.91 -10.85
C ASN A 233 33.35 -13.74 -12.06
N SER A 234 34.10 -14.80 -12.36
CA SER A 234 33.64 -15.90 -13.23
C SER A 234 33.63 -17.18 -12.40
N VAL A 235 32.53 -17.94 -12.51
CA VAL A 235 32.28 -19.18 -11.77
C VAL A 235 31.67 -20.16 -12.77
N ALA A 236 32.19 -21.39 -12.81
CA ALA A 236 31.68 -22.40 -13.72
C ALA A 236 30.26 -22.85 -13.34
N ASN A 237 29.45 -23.21 -14.34
CA ASN A 237 28.15 -23.80 -14.09
C ASN A 237 28.30 -25.08 -13.27
N GLY A 238 27.46 -25.26 -12.25
CA GLY A 238 27.50 -26.39 -11.34
C GLY A 238 28.62 -26.40 -10.30
N ALA A 239 29.41 -25.33 -10.14
CA ALA A 239 30.51 -25.27 -9.17
C ALA A 239 30.07 -25.14 -7.69
N TYR A 240 28.83 -24.74 -7.40
CA TYR A 240 28.35 -24.47 -6.04
C TYR A 240 27.24 -25.39 -5.57
N TYR A 241 27.26 -25.74 -4.29
CA TYR A 241 26.17 -26.43 -3.60
C TYR A 241 25.40 -25.46 -2.70
N LEU A 242 24.08 -25.67 -2.60
CA LEU A 242 23.18 -24.99 -1.65
C LEU A 242 23.64 -25.19 -0.20
N GLY A 243 24.22 -26.35 0.10
CA GLY A 243 24.93 -26.58 1.34
C GLY A 243 25.52 -27.98 1.49
N ARG A 244 26.12 -28.18 2.66
CA ARG A 244 26.55 -29.48 3.19
C ARG A 244 26.32 -29.55 4.71
N PRO A 245 26.12 -30.73 5.29
CA PRO A 245 25.84 -30.86 6.72
C PRO A 245 27.13 -30.71 7.53
N TRP A 246 27.26 -29.67 8.37
CA TRP A 246 28.39 -29.62 9.31
C TRP A 246 28.19 -30.63 10.46
N ARG A 247 26.93 -31.02 10.71
CA ARG A 247 26.50 -32.04 11.67
C ARG A 247 25.30 -32.81 11.12
N GLU A 248 25.11 -34.03 11.60
CA GLU A 248 24.18 -35.03 11.03
C GLU A 248 22.68 -34.66 11.02
N TYR A 249 22.26 -33.70 11.84
CA TYR A 249 20.88 -33.21 11.92
C TYR A 249 20.67 -31.87 11.18
N ALA A 250 21.61 -31.46 10.32
CA ALA A 250 21.61 -30.17 9.62
C ALA A 250 20.28 -29.86 8.93
N ARG A 251 19.75 -28.65 9.14
CA ARG A 251 18.42 -28.24 8.67
C ARG A 251 18.44 -26.89 7.94
N VAL A 252 18.22 -26.95 6.63
CA VAL A 252 18.27 -25.81 5.70
C VAL A 252 17.15 -25.94 4.66
N VAL A 253 16.45 -24.85 4.36
CA VAL A 253 15.47 -24.78 3.25
C VAL A 253 15.75 -23.60 2.34
N PHE A 254 15.73 -23.83 1.03
CA PHE A 254 15.63 -22.77 0.01
C PHE A 254 14.23 -22.80 -0.59
N GLN A 255 13.49 -21.70 -0.48
CA GLN A 255 12.13 -21.58 -0.99
C GLN A 255 11.90 -20.27 -1.73
N LYS A 256 11.05 -20.31 -2.77
CA LYS A 256 10.72 -19.16 -3.64
C LYS A 256 11.97 -18.45 -4.19
N THR A 257 13.09 -19.15 -4.27
CA THR A 257 14.43 -18.58 -4.47
C THR A 257 14.87 -18.76 -5.92
N SER A 258 15.37 -17.69 -6.53
CA SER A 258 15.94 -17.74 -7.88
C SER A 258 17.39 -18.22 -7.84
N MET A 259 17.76 -19.11 -8.74
CA MET A 259 19.05 -19.81 -8.77
C MET A 259 19.62 -19.80 -10.19
N SER A 260 20.76 -19.12 -10.37
CA SER A 260 21.52 -19.23 -11.63
C SER A 260 22.23 -20.58 -11.78
N ALA A 261 22.74 -20.87 -12.98
CA ALA A 261 23.39 -22.13 -13.34
C ALA A 261 24.68 -22.45 -12.57
N VAL A 262 25.14 -21.61 -11.63
CA VAL A 262 26.26 -21.91 -10.73
C VAL A 262 25.96 -23.07 -9.77
N ILE A 263 24.69 -23.34 -9.47
CA ILE A 263 24.28 -24.44 -8.60
C ILE A 263 24.46 -25.79 -9.29
N ASN A 264 25.09 -26.73 -8.59
CA ASN A 264 25.29 -28.12 -9.01
C ASN A 264 23.95 -28.83 -9.16
N SER A 265 23.80 -29.70 -10.16
CA SER A 265 22.54 -30.42 -10.41
C SER A 265 22.06 -31.25 -9.22
N LYS A 266 22.98 -31.74 -8.37
CA LYS A 266 22.69 -32.43 -7.11
C LYS A 266 22.10 -31.52 -6.02
N GLY A 267 22.21 -30.20 -6.15
CA GLY A 267 21.80 -29.18 -5.16
C GLY A 267 22.68 -29.17 -3.91
N TRP A 268 22.81 -30.33 -3.26
CA TRP A 268 23.42 -30.51 -1.94
C TRP A 268 24.60 -31.48 -1.99
N ALA A 269 25.53 -31.31 -1.07
CA ALA A 269 26.69 -32.19 -0.90
C ALA A 269 26.66 -32.88 0.46
N VAL A 270 27.30 -34.06 0.52
CA VAL A 270 27.71 -34.69 1.78
C VAL A 270 28.77 -33.83 2.48
N TRP A 271 28.99 -34.01 3.77
CA TRP A 271 30.01 -33.26 4.51
C TRP A 271 31.41 -33.49 3.93
N ASN A 272 31.85 -34.75 3.97
CA ASN A 272 33.04 -35.32 3.33
C ASN A 272 32.78 -36.81 3.03
N THR A 273 33.53 -37.42 2.11
CA THR A 273 33.45 -38.86 1.84
C THR A 273 33.97 -39.69 3.02
N GLY A 274 33.24 -40.74 3.41
CA GLY A 274 33.51 -41.56 4.60
C GLY A 274 33.09 -40.91 5.92
N ASN A 275 32.44 -39.75 5.86
CA ASN A 275 31.78 -39.10 6.99
C ASN A 275 30.68 -38.17 6.44
N GLU A 276 29.68 -38.76 5.80
CA GLU A 276 28.73 -38.06 4.95
C GLU A 276 27.82 -37.09 5.73
N GLN A 277 27.50 -37.42 7.00
CA GLN A 277 26.62 -36.65 7.91
C GLN A 277 25.20 -36.39 7.35
N THR A 278 24.65 -37.32 6.56
CA THR A 278 23.33 -37.18 5.89
C THR A 278 22.19 -38.01 6.51
N GLY A 279 22.40 -38.66 7.67
CA GLY A 279 21.42 -39.58 8.26
C GLY A 279 20.10 -38.92 8.71
N HIS A 280 20.17 -37.68 9.20
CA HIS A 280 19.04 -36.97 9.81
C HIS A 280 18.87 -35.52 9.32
N VAL A 281 19.39 -35.23 8.12
CA VAL A 281 19.34 -33.90 7.51
C VAL A 281 17.96 -33.56 6.96
N VAL A 282 17.62 -32.27 6.99
CA VAL A 282 16.45 -31.73 6.30
C VAL A 282 16.93 -30.63 5.37
N PHE A 283 17.16 -30.99 4.10
CA PHE A 283 17.64 -30.11 3.04
C PHE A 283 16.53 -29.87 2.02
N GLY A 284 15.66 -28.92 2.34
CA GLY A 284 14.40 -28.70 1.64
C GLY A 284 14.50 -27.72 0.47
N GLU A 285 13.78 -28.02 -0.61
CA GLU A 285 13.56 -27.10 -1.72
C GLU A 285 12.06 -26.96 -2.04
N TYR A 286 11.59 -25.72 -2.23
CA TYR A 286 10.19 -25.41 -2.54
C TYR A 286 10.03 -24.22 -3.52
N SER A 287 9.36 -24.43 -4.66
CA SER A 287 9.02 -23.34 -5.60
C SER A 287 10.22 -22.45 -6.01
N ASN A 288 11.40 -23.05 -6.15
CA ASN A 288 12.62 -22.36 -6.60
C ASN A 288 12.63 -22.22 -8.13
N SER A 289 13.29 -21.20 -8.66
CA SER A 289 13.28 -20.85 -10.09
C SER A 289 14.68 -20.64 -10.67
N GLY A 290 14.77 -20.58 -12.00
CA GLY A 290 16.05 -20.43 -12.72
C GLY A 290 16.84 -21.73 -12.89
N ALA A 291 17.89 -21.69 -13.71
CA ALA A 291 18.62 -22.89 -14.17
C ALA A 291 19.24 -23.74 -13.03
N GLY A 292 19.55 -23.13 -11.88
CA GLY A 292 20.06 -23.84 -10.71
C GLY A 292 19.00 -24.60 -9.91
N ALA A 293 17.71 -24.29 -10.08
CA ALA A 293 16.60 -24.97 -9.41
C ALA A 293 16.28 -26.35 -10.01
N SER A 294 16.88 -26.69 -11.15
CA SER A 294 16.68 -27.97 -11.86
C SER A 294 17.86 -28.93 -11.66
N GLY A 295 17.62 -30.23 -11.90
CA GLY A 295 18.63 -31.29 -11.89
C GLY A 295 18.32 -32.45 -10.94
N THR A 296 19.03 -33.57 -11.10
CA THR A 296 18.91 -34.74 -10.25
C THR A 296 19.51 -34.47 -8.87
N ARG A 297 18.67 -34.02 -7.94
CA ARG A 297 19.06 -33.73 -6.55
C ARG A 297 19.63 -34.96 -5.84
N ALA A 298 20.47 -34.72 -4.84
CA ALA A 298 21.02 -35.77 -3.98
C ALA A 298 19.89 -36.54 -3.27
N SER A 299 20.10 -37.84 -3.02
CA SER A 299 19.07 -38.75 -2.47
C SER A 299 18.58 -38.39 -1.06
N PHE A 300 19.33 -37.55 -0.33
CA PHE A 300 18.99 -37.02 0.99
C PHE A 300 18.39 -35.59 0.93
N ALA A 301 18.15 -35.04 -0.26
CA ALA A 301 17.45 -33.77 -0.43
C ALA A 301 15.93 -33.96 -0.35
N THR A 302 15.22 -33.01 0.26
CA THR A 302 13.78 -33.07 0.48
C THR A 302 13.05 -32.13 -0.50
N LYS A 303 12.18 -32.66 -1.37
CA LYS A 303 11.21 -31.82 -2.08
C LYS A 303 10.05 -31.55 -1.13
N LEU A 304 9.82 -30.28 -0.78
CA LEU A 304 8.72 -29.90 0.11
C LEU A 304 7.40 -29.79 -0.65
N SER A 305 6.28 -30.02 0.04
CA SER A 305 4.92 -29.83 -0.48
C SER A 305 4.38 -28.41 -0.29
N SER A 306 4.90 -27.67 0.70
CA SER A 306 4.53 -26.29 1.01
C SER A 306 5.76 -25.47 1.44
N ALA A 307 5.61 -24.15 1.48
CA ALA A 307 6.61 -23.24 2.03
C ALA A 307 6.63 -23.33 3.57
N VAL A 308 7.81 -23.24 4.18
CA VAL A 308 7.98 -23.07 5.63
C VAL A 308 7.56 -21.65 6.00
N SER A 309 6.76 -21.50 7.05
CA SER A 309 6.36 -20.18 7.59
C SER A 309 7.49 -19.58 8.43
N ILE A 310 7.63 -18.25 8.40
CA ILE A 310 8.54 -17.50 9.26
C ILE A 310 8.26 -17.74 10.75
N SER A 311 7.00 -18.00 11.13
CA SER A 311 6.60 -18.35 12.49
C SER A 311 7.11 -19.72 12.96
N THR A 312 7.37 -20.67 12.04
CA THR A 312 8.01 -21.96 12.34
C THR A 312 9.50 -21.78 12.68
N VAL A 313 10.13 -20.74 12.14
CA VAL A 313 11.57 -20.45 12.30
C VAL A 313 11.82 -19.52 13.48
N LEU A 314 11.06 -18.43 13.60
CA LEU A 314 11.29 -17.36 14.58
C LEU A 314 10.28 -17.36 15.76
N THR A 315 9.48 -18.42 15.89
CA THR A 315 8.25 -18.52 16.71
C THR A 315 7.10 -17.64 16.21
N SER A 316 5.86 -17.94 16.60
CA SER A 316 4.70 -17.06 16.38
C SER A 316 4.89 -15.66 16.97
N SER A 317 5.68 -15.53 18.04
CA SER A 317 5.96 -14.26 18.71
C SER A 317 7.03 -13.38 18.04
N TYR A 318 7.54 -13.76 16.86
CA TYR A 318 8.64 -13.05 16.18
C TYR A 318 8.37 -11.56 15.94
N ALA A 319 7.13 -11.21 15.56
CA ALA A 319 6.75 -9.85 15.20
C ALA A 319 6.81 -8.86 16.37
N SER A 320 6.68 -9.33 17.61
CA SER A 320 6.79 -8.49 18.83
C SER A 320 8.21 -8.43 19.40
N LYS A 321 9.20 -9.13 18.81
CA LYS A 321 10.59 -9.07 19.27
C LYS A 321 11.26 -7.78 18.81
N GLY A 322 12.10 -7.21 19.65
CA GLY A 322 12.77 -5.95 19.37
C GLY A 322 13.66 -5.97 18.12
N TYR A 323 14.15 -7.15 17.69
CA TYR A 323 14.95 -7.28 16.47
C TYR A 323 14.16 -7.12 15.15
N TYR A 324 12.82 -7.05 15.16
CA TYR A 324 11.91 -7.00 14.00
C TYR A 324 11.27 -5.61 13.75
N ASP A 325 10.72 -5.21 12.58
CA ASP A 325 11.15 -5.58 11.21
C ASP A 325 10.11 -5.46 10.05
N ALA A 326 8.79 -5.29 10.29
CA ALA A 326 7.93 -4.10 9.78
C ALA A 326 8.32 -4.03 8.23
N SER A 327 9.03 -2.94 7.90
CA SER A 327 9.40 -2.42 6.58
C SER A 327 10.32 -3.30 5.73
N TYR A 328 10.97 -4.31 6.29
CA TYR A 328 11.94 -5.15 5.59
C TYR A 328 11.48 -6.57 5.32
N ILE A 329 10.50 -7.13 6.03
CA ILE A 329 9.96 -8.45 5.65
C ILE A 329 8.92 -8.33 4.53
N LEU A 330 8.25 -7.18 4.45
CA LEU A 330 6.86 -7.17 4.02
C LEU A 330 6.64 -6.35 2.76
N SER A 331 7.13 -6.94 1.66
CA SER A 331 6.69 -6.56 0.33
C SER A 331 5.33 -7.18 0.01
N GLY A 332 4.26 -6.44 0.24
CA GLY A 332 3.01 -6.61 -0.50
C GLY A 332 1.74 -6.91 0.29
N SER A 333 1.80 -7.36 1.55
CA SER A 333 0.58 -7.83 2.24
C SER A 333 0.42 -7.66 3.77
N GLU A 334 1.45 -7.41 4.62
CA GLU A 334 1.29 -7.80 6.06
C GLU A 334 2.26 -7.17 7.14
N TYR A 335 2.53 -5.83 7.26
CA TYR A 335 3.34 -5.26 8.42
C TYR A 335 2.56 -4.45 9.47
N GLN A 336 1.65 -3.54 9.10
CA GLN A 336 0.97 -2.58 10.00
C GLN A 336 1.94 -1.64 10.79
N GLU A 337 2.36 -0.49 10.21
CA GLU A 337 3.33 0.42 10.86
C GLU A 337 2.77 1.23 12.05
N PRO A 338 3.48 1.24 13.19
CA PRO A 338 3.42 2.32 14.18
C PRO A 338 4.54 3.36 13.92
N LYS A 339 4.11 4.59 13.64
CA LYS A 339 4.94 5.75 13.25
C LYS A 339 5.87 6.23 14.38
N TRP A 340 7.05 6.77 14.04
CA TRP A 340 7.55 8.08 14.58
C TRP A 340 8.92 8.58 14.06
N ALA A 341 9.69 7.80 13.30
CA ALA A 341 11.07 8.17 12.93
C ALA A 341 11.28 8.53 11.43
N ASN A 342 11.82 9.74 11.18
CA ASN A 342 12.40 10.25 9.92
C ASN A 342 11.48 10.91 8.88
N CYS A 343 10.85 12.04 9.22
CA CYS A 343 10.42 13.03 8.22
C CYS A 343 10.79 14.48 8.59
N VAL A 344 12.08 14.69 8.89
CA VAL A 344 12.78 15.98 8.86
C VAL A 344 14.14 15.72 8.20
N VAL A 345 14.69 16.70 7.45
CA VAL A 345 15.85 16.57 6.54
C VAL A 345 15.49 15.87 5.21
N MET A 346 15.53 16.51 4.03
CA MET A 346 15.88 17.90 3.68
C MET A 346 15.20 18.31 2.36
N ILE A 347 14.65 19.53 2.30
CA ILE A 347 14.44 20.24 1.03
C ILE A 347 15.71 21.05 0.77
N GLN A 348 16.54 20.66 -0.22
CA GLN A 348 17.26 21.62 -1.08
C GLN A 348 18.05 20.96 -2.22
N ASN A 349 18.19 21.73 -3.31
CA ASN A 349 19.18 21.62 -4.38
C ASN A 349 19.13 20.40 -5.32
N ASN A 350 18.56 20.62 -6.51
CA ASN A 350 19.45 20.71 -7.68
C ASN A 350 18.89 21.65 -8.77
N VAL A 351 19.63 22.72 -9.06
CA VAL A 351 19.47 23.56 -10.25
C VAL A 351 20.84 23.60 -10.92
N GLN A 352 20.93 23.16 -12.18
CA GLN A 352 22.17 23.22 -12.95
C GLN A 352 22.50 24.67 -13.37
N PRO A 353 23.78 25.03 -13.50
CA PRO A 353 24.20 26.43 -13.62
C PRO A 353 24.07 26.98 -15.05
N ASP A 354 23.39 28.12 -15.20
CA ASP A 354 23.69 29.04 -16.31
C ASP A 354 24.91 29.89 -15.93
N ALA A 355 25.84 30.04 -16.87
CA ALA A 355 27.21 30.47 -16.61
C ALA A 355 27.44 31.97 -16.88
N SER A 356 26.57 32.88 -16.39
CA SER A 356 26.97 34.29 -16.31
C SER A 356 26.33 35.15 -15.21
N ARG A 357 27.18 36.03 -14.65
CA ARG A 357 26.89 37.22 -13.80
C ARG A 357 26.67 36.97 -12.28
N LYS A 358 27.00 38.02 -11.50
CA LYS A 358 27.28 37.99 -10.06
C LYS A 358 26.12 38.60 -9.23
N PRO A 359 25.96 38.22 -7.95
CA PRO A 359 24.96 38.84 -7.07
C PRO A 359 25.31 40.31 -6.72
N SER A 360 24.28 41.10 -6.39
CA SER A 360 24.43 42.47 -5.89
C SER A 360 23.92 42.59 -4.45
N THR A 361 24.48 43.51 -3.67
CA THR A 361 24.52 43.41 -2.21
C THR A 361 23.58 44.37 -1.47
N LEU A 362 22.94 43.86 -0.41
CA LEU A 362 22.46 44.70 0.68
C LEU A 362 23.65 44.96 1.63
N ALA A 363 24.00 46.22 1.84
CA ALA A 363 25.09 46.62 2.74
C ALA A 363 24.67 47.81 3.58
N CYS A 364 25.07 47.82 4.86
CA CYS A 364 24.84 48.94 5.75
C CYS A 364 25.62 50.18 5.27
N THR A 365 25.14 51.36 5.66
CA THR A 365 25.72 52.65 5.24
C THR A 365 27.22 52.78 5.53
N GLU A 366 27.68 52.37 6.72
CA GLU A 366 29.10 52.38 7.10
C GLU A 366 29.98 51.49 6.22
N CYS A 367 29.62 50.20 6.07
CA CYS A 367 30.40 49.30 5.21
C CYS A 367 30.34 49.71 3.74
N ARG A 368 29.21 50.27 3.30
CA ARG A 368 29.05 50.81 1.94
C ARG A 368 29.89 52.06 1.70
N GLN A 369 29.98 53.00 2.64
CA GLN A 369 30.83 54.18 2.53
C GLN A 369 32.32 53.81 2.53
N ARG A 370 32.73 52.86 3.37
CA ARG A 370 34.12 52.38 3.44
C ARG A 370 34.46 51.33 2.37
N HIS A 371 33.59 51.06 1.40
CA HIS A 371 33.79 50.11 0.29
C HIS A 371 34.17 48.68 0.75
N VAL A 372 33.70 48.25 1.93
CA VAL A 372 34.04 46.96 2.54
C VAL A 372 32.83 46.03 2.60
N LYS A 373 33.11 44.72 2.67
CA LYS A 373 32.07 43.68 2.69
C LYS A 373 31.20 43.80 3.94
N CYS A 374 29.89 43.76 3.73
CA CYS A 374 28.86 43.67 4.77
C CYS A 374 28.29 42.25 4.77
N ASP A 375 28.00 41.72 5.95
CA ASP A 375 27.29 40.44 6.20
C ASP A 375 25.76 40.58 6.11
N ALA A 376 25.25 41.81 6.22
CA ALA A 376 23.84 42.20 6.15
C ALA A 376 23.00 41.83 7.40
N THR A 377 23.64 41.41 8.49
CA THR A 377 23.00 41.12 9.78
C THR A 377 22.28 42.34 10.34
N SER A 378 21.07 42.13 10.89
CA SER A 378 20.19 43.16 11.44
C SER A 378 19.92 42.85 12.92
N PRO A 379 19.91 43.84 13.84
CA PRO A 379 19.99 45.29 13.61
C PRO A 379 21.41 45.81 13.34
N ARG A 380 22.46 45.04 13.68
CA ARG A 380 23.86 45.40 13.43
C ARG A 380 24.60 44.32 12.63
N CYS A 381 25.38 44.80 11.67
CA CYS A 381 26.41 44.03 10.96
C CYS A 381 27.57 43.73 11.93
N MET A 382 28.11 42.50 11.95
CA MET A 382 29.15 42.08 12.90
C MET A 382 30.39 42.98 12.85
N ARG A 383 30.78 43.43 11.65
CA ARG A 383 31.91 44.37 11.48
C ARG A 383 31.64 45.74 12.10
N CYS A 384 30.40 46.22 12.07
CA CYS A 384 30.04 47.48 12.72
C CYS A 384 29.93 47.30 14.24
N GLU A 385 29.39 46.17 14.69
CA GLU A 385 29.30 45.81 16.10
C GLU A 385 30.69 45.71 16.76
N ALA A 386 31.60 44.91 16.20
CA ALA A 386 32.98 44.75 16.68
C ALA A 386 33.83 46.03 16.59
N GLN A 387 33.40 47.05 15.83
CA GLN A 387 34.05 48.36 15.75
C GLN A 387 33.28 49.48 16.47
N GLY A 388 32.19 49.16 17.19
CA GLY A 388 31.33 50.14 17.87
C GLY A 388 30.54 51.08 16.95
N LEU A 389 30.60 50.88 15.62
CA LEU A 389 30.06 51.78 14.60
C LEU A 389 28.53 51.70 14.50
N ARG A 390 27.90 52.82 14.13
CA ARG A 390 26.45 52.95 13.99
C ARG A 390 25.93 52.32 12.70
N CYS A 391 25.74 51.00 12.71
CA CYS A 391 25.14 50.27 11.60
C CYS A 391 23.72 50.78 11.30
N HIS A 392 23.46 51.13 10.03
CA HIS A 392 22.12 51.49 9.54
C HIS A 392 21.93 51.03 8.09
N TYR A 393 20.82 50.34 7.80
CA TYR A 393 20.43 49.94 6.45
C TYR A 393 19.42 50.93 5.87
N LYS A 394 19.72 51.52 4.70
CA LYS A 394 18.74 52.33 3.96
C LYS A 394 17.93 51.43 3.01
N PRO A 395 16.58 51.48 3.02
CA PRO A 395 15.75 50.76 2.05
C PRO A 395 16.12 51.08 0.60
N SER A 396 16.05 50.07 -0.28
CA SER A 396 16.29 50.28 -1.71
C SER A 396 15.07 50.89 -2.39
N GLN A 397 15.22 52.06 -3.01
CA GLN A 397 14.17 52.66 -3.85
C GLN A 397 14.18 52.16 -5.31
N ARG A 398 15.07 51.22 -5.67
CA ARG A 398 15.20 50.70 -7.04
C ARG A 398 14.16 49.61 -7.29
N GLY A 399 12.92 50.02 -7.58
CA GLY A 399 11.80 49.14 -7.94
C GLY A 399 10.46 49.87 -8.15
N LEU A 400 10.22 51.01 -7.50
CA LEU A 400 8.95 51.73 -7.55
C LEU A 400 8.91 52.84 -8.62
N LYS A 401 8.65 52.47 -9.89
CA LYS A 401 8.13 53.42 -10.89
C LYS A 401 6.61 53.26 -11.02
N LYS A 402 5.85 54.10 -10.29
CA LYS A 402 4.39 54.21 -10.47
C LYS A 402 4.06 54.64 -11.90
N ARG A 403 3.12 53.97 -12.57
CA ARG A 403 2.26 54.63 -13.57
C ARG A 403 1.10 55.27 -12.80
N LYS A 404 0.68 56.49 -13.19
CA LYS A 404 -0.26 57.29 -12.41
C LYS A 404 -1.69 56.77 -12.53
N PHE A 405 -2.36 56.60 -11.40
CA PHE A 405 -3.78 56.92 -11.25
C PHE A 405 -3.94 57.81 -10.00
N ASN A 406 -4.99 58.62 -9.97
CA ASN A 406 -5.07 59.82 -9.15
C ASN A 406 -6.36 59.86 -8.34
N ILE A 407 -6.28 59.57 -7.04
CA ILE A 407 -7.34 59.78 -6.05
C ILE A 407 -6.69 60.46 -4.82
N GLN A 408 -7.42 61.38 -4.20
CA GLN A 408 -6.92 62.33 -3.20
C GLN A 408 -7.12 61.82 -1.76
N THR A 409 -6.31 62.32 -0.82
CA THR A 409 -6.64 62.68 0.59
C THR A 409 -7.58 61.75 1.41
N LEU A 410 -7.23 61.29 2.62
CA LEU A 410 -6.89 62.14 3.78
C LEU A 410 -6.09 61.43 4.91
N SER A 411 -5.68 62.26 5.86
CA SER A 411 -4.82 62.08 7.04
C SER A 411 -5.22 61.02 8.09
N SER A 412 -4.21 60.55 8.84
CA SER A 412 -4.31 60.07 10.25
C SER A 412 -4.18 61.26 11.23
N PRO A 413 -4.11 61.12 12.58
CA PRO A 413 -4.28 59.95 13.47
C PRO A 413 -5.24 60.22 14.68
N GLY A 414 -5.35 59.28 15.63
CA GLY A 414 -6.02 59.48 16.93
C GLY A 414 -5.73 58.35 17.94
N SER A 415 -5.77 58.63 19.25
CA SER A 415 -5.27 57.70 20.30
C SER A 415 -5.95 57.81 21.67
N LEU A 416 -6.43 56.68 22.23
CA LEU A 416 -6.58 56.34 23.67
C LEU A 416 -7.45 57.26 24.58
N PRO A 417 -7.81 56.87 25.83
CA PRO A 417 -7.93 55.53 26.46
C PRO A 417 -9.29 55.27 27.19
N SER A 418 -9.50 54.04 27.71
CA SER A 418 -10.39 53.69 28.86
C SER A 418 -11.92 53.88 28.67
N THR A 419 -12.86 53.32 29.46
CA THR A 419 -12.85 52.73 30.83
C THR A 419 -13.63 51.40 30.98
N SER A 420 -13.51 50.80 32.17
CA SER A 420 -14.07 49.54 32.70
C SER A 420 -15.59 49.42 32.89
N THR A 421 -16.09 48.17 32.82
CA THR A 421 -16.99 47.50 33.81
C THR A 421 -16.94 45.97 33.53
N SER A 422 -16.30 45.13 34.35
CA SER A 422 -16.77 44.50 35.62
C SER A 422 -17.74 43.31 35.41
N GLY A 423 -17.30 42.09 35.73
CA GLY A 423 -18.04 40.82 35.52
C GLY A 423 -17.37 39.62 36.20
N GLU A 424 -17.47 39.56 37.52
CA GLU A 424 -17.01 38.51 38.45
C GLU A 424 -17.87 37.21 38.40
N LEU A 425 -17.54 36.04 38.99
CA LEU A 425 -16.49 35.62 39.94
C LEU A 425 -16.22 34.08 39.89
N SER A 426 -14.98 33.70 40.25
CA SER A 426 -14.42 32.45 40.83
C SER A 426 -15.21 31.14 41.13
N LEU A 427 -14.50 30.01 40.85
CA LEU A 427 -14.14 28.86 41.73
C LEU A 427 -15.25 28.09 42.49
N THR A 428 -15.29 26.74 42.48
CA THR A 428 -14.38 25.92 43.32
C THR A 428 -14.43 24.39 43.06
N SER A 429 -13.34 23.73 43.46
CA SER A 429 -13.03 22.29 43.52
C SER A 429 -14.12 21.32 44.02
N ARG A 430 -14.21 20.13 43.38
CA ARG A 430 -13.87 18.81 44.00
C ARG A 430 -13.72 17.68 42.95
N ARG A 431 -12.72 16.81 43.13
CA ARG A 431 -12.58 15.50 42.48
C ARG A 431 -12.77 14.39 43.53
N PRO A 432 -13.51 13.32 43.22
CA PRO A 432 -13.28 11.98 43.80
C PRO A 432 -12.11 11.28 43.07
N GLU A 433 -11.55 10.25 43.70
CA GLU A 433 -10.58 9.34 43.08
C GLU A 433 -11.30 8.20 42.31
N PRO A 434 -10.71 7.66 41.22
CA PRO A 434 -11.25 6.49 40.55
C PRO A 434 -10.96 5.21 41.35
N GLN A 435 -11.99 4.43 41.66
CA GLN A 435 -11.84 3.08 42.20
C GLN A 435 -11.40 2.10 41.09
N GLN A 436 -10.62 1.08 41.45
CA GLN A 436 -10.34 -0.04 40.56
C GLN A 436 -11.62 -0.86 40.34
N ILE A 437 -11.95 -1.16 39.08
CA ILE A 437 -12.89 -2.21 38.70
C ILE A 437 -12.20 -3.12 37.68
N VAL A 438 -12.47 -4.42 37.78
CA VAL A 438 -11.81 -5.49 37.02
C VAL A 438 -12.51 -5.67 35.66
N TRP A 439 -11.72 -5.95 34.62
CA TRP A 439 -12.23 -6.40 33.33
C TRP A 439 -12.37 -7.92 33.32
N ASP A 440 -13.59 -8.43 33.51
CA ASP A 440 -13.96 -9.79 33.14
C ASP A 440 -14.39 -9.83 31.66
N SER A 441 -13.98 -10.89 30.95
CA SER A 441 -14.13 -11.01 29.50
C SER A 441 -15.46 -11.65 29.11
N ALA A 442 -16.46 -10.86 28.72
CA ALA A 442 -17.72 -11.36 28.17
C ALA A 442 -17.58 -11.77 26.70
N ASN A 443 -17.91 -13.02 26.38
CA ASN A 443 -17.70 -13.65 25.07
C ASN A 443 -19.02 -13.68 24.25
N PRO A 444 -19.09 -13.10 23.03
CA PRO A 444 -20.34 -12.97 22.26
C PRO A 444 -20.76 -14.26 21.52
N HIS A 445 -20.75 -15.41 22.22
CA HIS A 445 -21.26 -16.69 21.72
C HIS A 445 -22.21 -17.36 22.73
N THR A 446 -23.24 -16.64 23.16
CA THR A 446 -24.26 -17.19 24.10
C THR A 446 -25.69 -16.71 23.81
N ALA A 447 -26.13 -16.81 22.56
CA ALA A 447 -27.52 -16.56 22.16
C ALA A 447 -27.92 -17.46 20.97
N LEU A 448 -28.17 -18.76 21.22
CA LEU A 448 -28.99 -19.72 20.45
C LEU A 448 -28.66 -21.17 20.88
N THR A 449 -29.00 -21.55 22.12
CA THR A 449 -28.93 -22.95 22.59
C THR A 449 -30.05 -23.28 23.57
N ASP A 450 -31.24 -23.60 23.07
CA ASP A 450 -32.07 -24.71 23.58
C ASP A 450 -33.06 -25.17 22.48
N ALA A 451 -33.76 -26.30 22.72
CA ALA A 451 -34.69 -27.02 21.83
C ALA A 451 -34.06 -28.02 20.82
N THR A 452 -33.45 -29.07 21.37
CA THR A 452 -33.52 -30.49 20.92
C THR A 452 -33.59 -30.83 19.41
N LEU A 453 -32.54 -31.47 18.91
CA LEU A 453 -32.54 -32.29 17.68
C LEU A 453 -33.55 -33.46 17.76
N PRO A 454 -33.98 -33.97 16.59
CA PRO A 454 -33.71 -35.38 16.32
C PRO A 454 -32.77 -35.61 15.11
N GLU A 455 -32.01 -36.70 15.22
CA GLU A 455 -30.99 -37.20 14.30
C GLU A 455 -31.59 -37.91 13.07
N PHE A 456 -31.10 -37.63 11.84
CA PHE A 456 -31.24 -38.57 10.70
C PHE A 456 -30.22 -38.35 9.55
N GLN A 457 -29.20 -39.22 9.51
CA GLN A 457 -28.53 -39.86 8.35
C GLN A 457 -27.92 -39.04 7.16
N GLN A 458 -27.03 -39.75 6.44
CA GLN A 458 -26.25 -39.32 5.27
C GLN A 458 -27.05 -39.40 3.95
N PRO A 459 -26.55 -38.81 2.84
CA PRO A 459 -27.39 -38.42 1.70
C PRO A 459 -27.86 -39.58 0.82
N VAL A 460 -28.94 -39.32 0.09
CA VAL A 460 -29.48 -40.16 -0.98
C VAL A 460 -29.69 -39.28 -2.22
N ASP A 461 -29.28 -39.78 -3.39
CA ASP A 461 -29.56 -39.14 -4.69
C ASP A 461 -31.06 -39.17 -5.02
N GLY A 462 -31.53 -38.16 -5.77
CA GLY A 462 -32.81 -38.27 -6.48
C GLY A 462 -33.72 -37.06 -6.36
N THR A 463 -34.07 -36.56 -7.54
CA THR A 463 -35.24 -35.76 -7.92
C THR A 463 -36.51 -35.85 -7.05
N ASP A 464 -37.27 -34.74 -7.08
CA ASP A 464 -38.64 -34.54 -6.59
C ASP A 464 -38.83 -34.32 -5.07
N TYR A 465 -39.10 -33.07 -4.69
CA TYR A 465 -40.32 -32.68 -3.94
C TYR A 465 -40.67 -31.21 -4.27
N PRO A 466 -41.94 -30.79 -4.35
CA PRO A 466 -42.31 -29.63 -5.16
C PRO A 466 -42.54 -28.34 -4.35
N TRP A 467 -41.84 -27.28 -4.75
CA TRP A 467 -42.33 -25.90 -4.63
C TRP A 467 -42.52 -25.34 -6.04
N SER A 468 -43.78 -25.22 -6.47
CA SER A 468 -44.11 -24.53 -7.73
C SER A 468 -43.71 -23.07 -7.62
N GLN A 469 -42.77 -22.62 -8.46
CA GLN A 469 -42.43 -21.21 -8.56
C GLN A 469 -43.68 -20.38 -8.89
N PRO A 470 -43.92 -19.23 -8.23
CA PRO A 470 -44.68 -18.17 -8.85
C PRO A 470 -43.91 -17.76 -10.11
N SER A 471 -44.52 -17.88 -11.29
CA SER A 471 -43.89 -17.35 -12.50
C SER A 471 -43.72 -15.83 -12.38
N LEU A 472 -42.77 -15.26 -13.11
CA LEU A 472 -42.53 -13.81 -13.10
C LEU A 472 -43.81 -13.02 -13.47
N ASP A 473 -44.65 -13.60 -14.34
CA ASP A 473 -45.96 -13.07 -14.74
C ASP A 473 -46.91 -12.90 -13.56
N THR A 474 -46.81 -13.75 -12.54
CA THR A 474 -47.67 -13.70 -11.33
C THR A 474 -47.41 -12.43 -10.52
N CYS A 475 -46.17 -11.93 -10.51
CA CYS A 475 -45.83 -10.64 -9.90
C CYS A 475 -46.22 -9.46 -10.80
N LEU A 476 -46.04 -9.60 -12.12
CA LEU A 476 -46.40 -8.55 -13.09
C LEU A 476 -47.91 -8.30 -13.14
N LEU A 477 -48.73 -9.35 -13.05
CA LEU A 477 -50.20 -9.28 -13.06
C LEU A 477 -50.81 -8.56 -11.84
N ALA A 478 -50.06 -8.43 -10.73
CA ALA A 478 -50.47 -7.60 -9.61
C ALA A 478 -50.37 -6.10 -9.94
N VAL A 479 -49.25 -5.68 -10.54
CA VAL A 479 -48.99 -4.28 -10.92
C VAL A 479 -49.90 -3.83 -12.06
N SER A 480 -50.17 -4.70 -13.04
CA SER A 480 -51.02 -4.37 -14.21
C SER A 480 -52.47 -4.03 -13.87
N ARG A 481 -52.98 -4.38 -12.68
CA ARG A 481 -54.37 -4.10 -12.27
C ARG A 481 -54.63 -2.68 -11.78
N ALA A 482 -53.60 -1.88 -11.53
CA ALA A 482 -53.75 -0.49 -11.08
C ALA A 482 -53.94 0.53 -12.23
N ALA A 483 -53.96 0.08 -13.49
CA ALA A 483 -53.87 0.94 -14.67
C ALA A 483 -55.22 1.21 -15.40
N ASP A 484 -56.31 0.54 -15.03
CA ASP A 484 -57.58 0.59 -15.78
C ASP A 484 -58.83 0.55 -14.89
N GLU A 485 -59.04 1.59 -14.07
CA GLU A 485 -60.38 2.01 -13.64
C GLU A 485 -60.37 3.52 -13.30
N GLY A 486 -61.27 4.30 -13.92
CA GLY A 486 -61.15 5.76 -13.96
C GLY A 486 -62.08 6.51 -13.01
N SER A 487 -61.53 7.27 -12.06
CA SER A 487 -62.23 8.39 -11.39
C SER A 487 -61.26 9.40 -10.74
N PRO A 488 -61.64 10.70 -10.61
CA PRO A 488 -60.75 11.75 -10.12
C PRO A 488 -60.67 11.82 -8.59
N GLY A 489 -59.87 10.93 -7.99
CA GLY A 489 -59.47 10.96 -6.59
C GLY A 489 -57.95 11.15 -6.44
N GLY A 490 -57.52 12.03 -5.53
CA GLY A 490 -56.10 12.34 -5.31
C GLY A 490 -55.36 11.30 -4.46
N GLU A 491 -55.28 10.05 -4.94
CA GLU A 491 -54.63 8.97 -4.20
C GLU A 491 -53.09 9.05 -4.27
N LYS A 492 -52.43 8.67 -3.17
CA LYS A 492 -50.98 8.49 -3.15
C LYS A 492 -50.65 7.13 -3.75
N GLU A 493 -49.97 7.14 -4.88
CA GLU A 493 -49.38 6.00 -5.58
C GLU A 493 -48.46 5.19 -4.63
N VAL A 494 -49.01 4.13 -4.00
CA VAL A 494 -48.29 3.34 -2.99
C VAL A 494 -47.43 2.28 -3.69
N VAL A 495 -46.11 2.49 -3.65
CA VAL A 495 -45.14 1.43 -3.97
C VAL A 495 -44.97 0.56 -2.72
N GLU A 496 -45.42 -0.70 -2.80
CA GLU A 496 -45.20 -1.73 -1.78
C GLU A 496 -43.71 -2.08 -1.66
N ASP A 497 -43.27 -2.50 -0.47
CA ASP A 497 -41.85 -2.85 -0.20
C ASP A 497 -41.55 -4.30 -0.61
N ASP A 498 -40.77 -4.50 -1.67
CA ASP A 498 -40.23 -5.83 -1.99
C ASP A 498 -39.09 -6.14 -1.01
N THR A 499 -39.43 -6.91 0.02
CA THR A 499 -38.51 -7.27 1.10
C THR A 499 -37.29 -8.06 0.60
N LEU A 500 -37.40 -8.82 -0.49
CA LEU A 500 -36.25 -9.54 -1.07
C LEU A 500 -35.30 -8.53 -1.74
N LEU A 501 -35.82 -7.65 -2.61
CA LEU A 501 -34.99 -6.66 -3.30
C LEU A 501 -34.37 -5.64 -2.33
N ILE A 502 -35.11 -5.22 -1.30
CA ILE A 502 -34.58 -4.38 -0.21
C ILE A 502 -33.44 -5.11 0.54
N ASN A 503 -33.63 -6.38 0.91
CA ASN A 503 -32.58 -7.14 1.58
C ASN A 503 -31.34 -7.33 0.70
N LEU A 504 -31.50 -7.56 -0.60
CA LEU A 504 -30.41 -7.65 -1.57
C LEU A 504 -29.64 -6.34 -1.73
N PHE A 505 -30.33 -5.19 -1.76
CA PHE A 505 -29.71 -3.86 -1.71
C PHE A 505 -28.87 -3.68 -0.45
N TYR A 506 -29.41 -3.99 0.73
CA TYR A 506 -28.68 -3.80 2.00
C TYR A 506 -27.50 -4.77 2.17
N ALA A 507 -27.61 -6.02 1.71
CA ALA A 507 -26.55 -7.00 1.84
C ALA A 507 -25.35 -6.76 0.90
N ASN A 508 -25.58 -6.19 -0.29
CA ASN A 508 -24.56 -6.12 -1.35
C ASN A 508 -24.18 -4.68 -1.75
N PHE A 509 -25.10 -3.72 -1.76
CA PHE A 509 -24.85 -2.37 -2.27
C PHE A 509 -24.66 -1.33 -1.16
N PHE A 510 -25.45 -1.42 -0.08
CA PHE A 510 -25.48 -0.40 0.98
C PHE A 510 -24.11 -0.18 1.62
N HIS A 511 -23.36 -1.24 1.93
CA HIS A 511 -22.02 -1.11 2.53
C HIS A 511 -21.03 -0.32 1.66
N ALA A 512 -21.22 -0.30 0.34
CA ALA A 512 -20.39 0.48 -0.58
C ALA A 512 -20.86 1.95 -0.69
N HIS A 513 -22.10 2.26 -0.30
CA HIS A 513 -22.73 3.58 -0.37
C HIS A 513 -23.64 3.86 0.85
N PRO A 514 -23.11 3.86 2.09
CA PRO A 514 -23.90 3.71 3.31
C PRO A 514 -24.50 5.04 3.81
N PHE A 515 -25.37 5.67 3.03
CA PHE A 515 -25.96 6.99 3.34
C PHE A 515 -27.48 7.01 3.58
N LEU A 516 -28.22 5.95 3.25
CA LEU A 516 -29.58 5.74 3.79
C LEU A 516 -29.50 5.28 5.25
N VAL A 517 -30.62 5.24 5.98
CA VAL A 517 -30.65 4.68 7.34
C VAL A 517 -30.28 3.17 7.35
N PRO A 518 -29.81 2.61 8.46
CA PRO A 518 -29.59 1.16 8.59
C PRO A 518 -30.85 0.32 8.29
N ARG A 519 -30.65 -0.92 7.84
CA ARG A 519 -31.71 -1.86 7.42
C ARG A 519 -32.84 -2.01 8.44
N ALA A 520 -32.53 -2.01 9.74
CA ALA A 520 -33.51 -2.14 10.82
C ALA A 520 -34.51 -0.96 10.86
N LEU A 521 -34.06 0.24 10.49
CA LEU A 521 -34.87 1.46 10.54
C LEU A 521 -35.55 1.77 9.19
N TYR A 522 -35.14 1.14 8.08
CA TYR A 522 -35.67 1.41 6.74
C TYR A 522 -37.21 1.48 6.68
N THR A 523 -37.89 0.43 7.18
CA THR A 523 -39.36 0.35 7.13
C THR A 523 -40.03 1.42 8.01
N SER A 524 -39.37 1.85 9.10
CA SER A 524 -39.88 2.92 9.97
C SER A 524 -39.82 4.32 9.34
N GLN A 525 -38.90 4.54 8.37
CA GLN A 525 -38.78 5.82 7.67
C GLN A 525 -39.91 6.05 6.65
N ASN A 526 -40.63 4.99 6.24
CA ASN A 526 -41.71 5.04 5.25
C ASN A 526 -41.32 5.85 3.98
N TYR A 527 -40.20 5.47 3.36
CA TYR A 527 -39.62 6.19 2.23
C TYR A 527 -40.61 6.33 1.04
N PRO A 528 -40.57 7.46 0.30
CA PRO A 528 -41.46 7.71 -0.82
C PRO A 528 -41.18 6.78 -2.00
N GLY A 529 -42.21 6.54 -2.81
CA GLY A 529 -42.19 5.55 -3.90
C GLY A 529 -41.03 5.70 -4.89
N TYR A 530 -40.59 6.92 -5.19
CA TYR A 530 -39.44 7.15 -6.07
C TYR A 530 -38.12 6.58 -5.51
N LEU A 531 -37.90 6.64 -4.19
CA LEU A 531 -36.71 6.05 -3.56
C LEU A 531 -36.86 4.53 -3.45
N LYS A 532 -38.05 4.03 -3.10
CA LYS A 532 -38.34 2.59 -3.10
C LYS A 532 -38.04 1.95 -4.45
N LEU A 533 -38.52 2.56 -5.55
CA LEU A 533 -38.27 2.08 -6.92
C LEU A 533 -36.78 2.06 -7.28
N VAL A 534 -35.98 3.04 -6.85
CA VAL A 534 -34.52 3.03 -7.05
C VAL A 534 -33.83 1.95 -6.22
N ILE A 535 -34.29 1.69 -5.00
CA ILE A 535 -33.76 0.60 -4.15
C ILE A 535 -34.13 -0.76 -4.72
N HIS A 536 -35.36 -0.96 -5.19
CA HIS A 536 -35.79 -2.19 -5.86
C HIS A 536 -35.02 -2.40 -7.18
N LEU A 537 -34.79 -1.34 -7.95
CA LEU A 537 -33.97 -1.39 -9.17
C LEU A 537 -32.56 -1.91 -8.87
N ILE A 538 -31.89 -1.37 -7.86
CA ILE A 538 -30.55 -1.83 -7.44
C ILE A 538 -30.60 -3.26 -6.89
N GLY A 539 -31.57 -3.58 -6.02
CA GLY A 539 -31.75 -4.93 -5.47
C GLY A 539 -31.99 -5.99 -6.56
N CYS A 540 -32.70 -5.63 -7.62
CA CYS A 540 -33.04 -6.52 -8.74
C CYS A 540 -31.84 -6.84 -9.65
N HIS A 541 -30.78 -6.04 -9.62
CA HIS A 541 -29.50 -6.44 -10.23
C HIS A 541 -28.83 -7.62 -9.49
N TYR A 542 -29.18 -7.86 -8.23
CA TYR A 542 -28.64 -8.97 -7.42
C TYR A 542 -29.58 -10.19 -7.32
N SER A 543 -30.80 -10.13 -7.85
CA SER A 543 -31.78 -11.24 -7.76
C SER A 543 -31.56 -12.37 -8.77
N GLY A 544 -30.54 -12.27 -9.64
CA GLY A 544 -30.23 -13.26 -10.69
C GLY A 544 -31.22 -13.28 -11.88
N THR A 545 -32.38 -12.64 -11.73
CA THR A 545 -33.34 -12.36 -12.81
C THR A 545 -32.91 -11.14 -13.64
N MET A 546 -33.36 -11.06 -14.89
CA MET A 546 -33.08 -9.89 -15.74
C MET A 546 -33.82 -8.66 -15.21
N CYS A 547 -33.07 -7.69 -14.69
CA CYS A 547 -33.61 -6.45 -14.13
C CYS A 547 -34.26 -5.56 -15.20
N SER A 548 -35.59 -5.66 -15.29
CA SER A 548 -36.40 -5.10 -16.39
C SER A 548 -36.22 -3.60 -16.60
N GLU A 549 -36.17 -3.20 -17.87
CA GLU A 549 -36.23 -1.79 -18.29
C GLU A 549 -37.51 -1.09 -17.79
N THR A 550 -38.60 -1.82 -17.58
CA THR A 550 -39.84 -1.31 -16.97
C THR A 550 -39.59 -0.68 -15.59
N MET A 551 -38.81 -1.34 -14.73
CA MET A 551 -38.52 -0.85 -13.37
C MET A 551 -37.64 0.39 -13.41
N GLN A 552 -36.70 0.46 -14.36
CA GLN A 552 -35.92 1.67 -14.62
C GLN A 552 -36.81 2.82 -15.12
N GLY A 553 -37.78 2.54 -16.01
CA GLY A 553 -38.75 3.51 -16.50
C GLY A 553 -39.64 4.07 -15.39
N MET A 554 -40.17 3.19 -14.52
CA MET A 554 -40.95 3.59 -13.34
C MET A 554 -40.15 4.49 -12.39
N ALA A 555 -38.87 4.18 -12.15
CA ALA A 555 -37.99 5.01 -11.33
C ALA A 555 -37.70 6.38 -11.98
N ASP A 556 -37.42 6.40 -13.29
CA ASP A 556 -37.17 7.61 -14.09
C ASP A 556 -38.39 8.56 -14.07
N GLU A 557 -39.59 8.01 -14.28
CA GLU A 557 -40.84 8.75 -14.23
C GLU A 557 -41.17 9.23 -12.81
N ALA A 558 -41.05 8.38 -11.79
CA ALA A 558 -41.34 8.76 -10.40
C ALA A 558 -40.39 9.87 -9.89
N LEU A 559 -39.10 9.81 -10.23
CA LEU A 559 -38.13 10.86 -9.90
C LEU A 559 -38.42 12.16 -10.66
N LYS A 560 -38.78 12.08 -11.94
CA LYS A 560 -39.20 13.25 -12.73
C LYS A 560 -40.47 13.88 -12.14
N LYS A 561 -41.48 13.07 -11.82
CA LYS A 561 -42.75 13.46 -11.19
C LYS A 561 -42.54 14.15 -9.84
N ALA A 562 -41.52 13.75 -9.07
CA ALA A 562 -41.12 14.42 -7.83
C ALA A 562 -40.38 15.76 -8.07
N LEU A 563 -39.49 15.82 -9.08
CA LEU A 563 -38.81 17.06 -9.49
C LEU A 563 -39.78 18.11 -10.03
N ASP A 564 -40.70 17.72 -10.91
CA ASP A 564 -41.70 18.59 -11.56
C ASP A 564 -42.74 19.14 -10.56
N LYS A 565 -42.96 18.45 -9.44
CA LYS A 565 -43.79 18.89 -8.31
C LYS A 565 -43.08 19.79 -7.30
N GLU A 566 -41.79 20.06 -7.47
CA GLU A 566 -40.94 20.73 -6.47
C GLU A 566 -40.89 20.00 -5.10
N GLU A 567 -40.91 18.65 -5.08
CA GLU A 567 -40.73 17.84 -3.85
C GLU A 567 -39.26 17.86 -3.36
N TYR A 568 -38.75 19.04 -3.01
CA TYR A 568 -37.37 19.32 -2.65
C TYR A 568 -37.00 18.83 -1.23
N GLY A 569 -37.13 17.52 -1.00
CA GLY A 569 -36.60 16.85 0.18
C GLY A 569 -35.17 16.37 -0.01
N PHE A 570 -34.45 16.16 1.11
CA PHE A 570 -33.15 15.47 1.10
C PHE A 570 -33.27 14.03 0.55
N ILE A 571 -34.43 13.39 0.73
CA ILE A 571 -34.73 12.06 0.21
C ILE A 571 -34.69 12.02 -1.32
N LEU A 572 -35.08 13.11 -2.01
CA LEU A 572 -34.95 13.20 -3.47
C LEU A 572 -33.48 13.31 -3.90
N VAL A 573 -32.62 13.99 -3.11
CA VAL A 573 -31.16 13.97 -3.33
C VAL A 573 -30.59 12.57 -3.16
N GLN A 574 -31.00 11.85 -2.11
CA GLN A 574 -30.59 10.45 -1.87
C GLN A 574 -30.99 9.54 -3.04
N ALA A 575 -32.24 9.65 -3.51
CA ALA A 575 -32.75 8.85 -4.61
C ALA A 575 -32.05 9.18 -5.95
N LEU A 576 -31.82 10.46 -6.26
CA LEU A 576 -31.08 10.85 -7.47
C LEU A 576 -29.59 10.43 -7.43
N LEU A 577 -28.96 10.40 -6.25
CA LEU A 577 -27.58 9.94 -6.10
C LEU A 577 -27.45 8.41 -6.30
N LEU A 578 -28.37 7.64 -5.73
CA LEU A 578 -28.48 6.20 -6.04
C LEU A 578 -28.80 5.97 -7.53
N PHE A 579 -29.74 6.72 -8.09
CA PHE A 579 -30.18 6.57 -9.48
C PHE A 579 -29.06 6.90 -10.48
N ALA A 580 -28.26 7.94 -10.23
CA ALA A 580 -27.07 8.23 -11.00
C ALA A 580 -26.08 7.04 -10.99
N THR A 581 -25.84 6.46 -9.81
CA THR A 581 -24.87 5.36 -9.63
C THR A 581 -25.31 4.09 -10.37
N ILE A 582 -26.60 3.71 -10.28
CA ILE A 582 -27.12 2.52 -10.99
C ILE A 582 -27.26 2.76 -12.51
N LEU A 583 -27.57 3.98 -12.95
CA LEU A 583 -27.55 4.31 -14.38
C LEU A 583 -26.13 4.24 -14.98
N HIS A 584 -25.09 4.58 -14.22
CA HIS A 584 -23.68 4.39 -14.63
C HIS A 584 -23.34 2.89 -14.73
N ALA A 585 -23.74 2.08 -13.75
CA ALA A 585 -23.58 0.62 -13.79
C ALA A 585 -24.33 -0.08 -14.95
N ARG A 586 -25.38 0.57 -15.47
CA ARG A 586 -26.15 0.18 -16.67
C ARG A 586 -25.68 0.88 -17.96
N CYS A 587 -24.54 1.56 -17.95
CA CYS A 587 -23.94 2.28 -19.09
C CYS A 587 -24.76 3.45 -19.67
N ILE A 588 -25.76 3.96 -18.93
CA ILE A 588 -26.66 5.06 -19.36
C ILE A 588 -26.09 6.41 -18.91
N TYR A 589 -24.87 6.71 -19.37
CA TYR A 589 -24.02 7.75 -18.82
C TYR A 589 -24.64 9.16 -18.83
N ASP A 590 -25.41 9.53 -19.86
CA ASP A 590 -25.94 10.90 -19.95
C ASP A 590 -27.14 11.15 -19.04
N LYS A 591 -28.01 10.14 -18.83
CA LYS A 591 -29.01 10.21 -17.75
C LYS A 591 -28.34 10.19 -16.38
N SER A 592 -27.30 9.37 -16.19
CA SER A 592 -26.53 9.30 -14.94
C SER A 592 -25.92 10.66 -14.57
N ARG A 593 -25.17 11.29 -15.49
CA ARG A 593 -24.62 12.66 -15.34
C ARG A 593 -25.71 13.69 -15.05
N THR A 594 -26.86 13.60 -15.72
CA THR A 594 -27.99 14.51 -15.52
C THR A 594 -28.56 14.37 -14.11
N SER A 595 -28.79 13.14 -13.65
CA SER A 595 -29.31 12.83 -12.32
C SER A 595 -28.35 13.28 -11.20
N LEU A 596 -27.05 13.03 -11.35
CA LEU A 596 -26.03 13.53 -10.41
C LEU A 596 -25.97 15.07 -10.39
N SER A 597 -26.04 15.70 -11.57
CA SER A 597 -26.11 17.16 -11.71
C SER A 597 -27.37 17.75 -11.05
N GLN A 598 -28.51 17.04 -11.10
CA GLN A 598 -29.73 17.41 -10.38
C GLN A 598 -29.57 17.23 -8.87
N ALA A 599 -29.04 16.09 -8.41
CA ALA A 599 -28.77 15.82 -6.99
C ALA A 599 -27.87 16.90 -6.36
N ALA A 600 -26.74 17.21 -6.99
CA ALA A 600 -25.82 18.26 -6.54
C ALA A 600 -26.46 19.65 -6.54
N SER A 601 -27.24 20.00 -7.58
CA SER A 601 -27.92 21.30 -7.64
C SER A 601 -29.01 21.44 -6.57
N LEU A 602 -29.75 20.36 -6.29
CA LEU A 602 -30.78 20.31 -5.25
C LEU A 602 -30.17 20.35 -3.84
N ALA A 603 -29.12 19.57 -3.59
CA ALA A 603 -28.40 19.57 -2.31
C ALA A 603 -27.86 20.97 -1.96
N LEU A 604 -27.32 21.69 -2.94
CA LEU A 604 -26.84 23.06 -2.77
C LEU A 604 -27.98 24.08 -2.61
N LYS A 605 -29.11 23.91 -3.33
CA LYS A 605 -30.34 24.72 -3.13
C LYS A 605 -30.90 24.56 -1.72
N LEU A 606 -30.81 23.35 -1.16
CA LEU A 606 -31.25 23.03 0.20
C LEU A 606 -30.27 23.43 1.30
N GLY A 607 -28.99 23.65 0.96
CA GLY A 607 -27.94 23.91 1.94
C GLY A 607 -27.45 22.65 2.67
N MET A 608 -27.54 21.47 2.04
CA MET A 608 -27.05 20.19 2.58
C MET A 608 -25.54 20.17 2.84
N ASN A 609 -24.80 21.19 2.40
CA ASN A 609 -23.41 21.42 2.77
C ASN A 609 -23.23 22.03 4.17
N ARG A 610 -24.31 22.27 4.95
CA ARG A 610 -24.26 22.99 6.23
C ARG A 610 -24.70 22.16 7.44
N LYS A 611 -23.98 22.26 8.56
CA LYS A 611 -24.35 21.61 9.84
C LYS A 611 -25.78 21.96 10.28
N SER A 612 -26.18 23.23 10.10
CA SER A 612 -27.54 23.70 10.45
C SER A 612 -28.65 22.93 9.74
N PHE A 613 -28.43 22.50 8.48
CA PHE A 613 -29.42 21.74 7.73
C PHE A 613 -29.62 20.34 8.31
N SER A 614 -28.53 19.66 8.69
CA SER A 614 -28.63 18.32 9.27
C SER A 614 -29.41 18.34 10.59
N VAL A 615 -29.10 19.28 11.49
CA VAL A 615 -29.78 19.45 12.78
C VAL A 615 -31.25 19.85 12.60
N GLU A 616 -31.58 20.71 11.63
CA GLU A 616 -32.97 21.11 11.37
C GLU A 616 -33.82 19.96 10.78
N LYS A 617 -33.27 19.21 9.81
CA LYS A 617 -34.03 18.18 9.08
C LYS A 617 -34.03 16.81 9.76
N SER A 618 -33.13 16.55 10.71
CA SER A 618 -33.14 15.32 11.51
C SER A 618 -34.28 15.24 12.53
N GLN A 619 -34.89 16.39 12.87
CA GLN A 619 -35.92 16.51 13.91
C GLN A 619 -35.48 15.93 15.28
N GLY A 620 -34.17 15.93 15.56
CA GLY A 620 -33.57 15.36 16.77
C GLY A 620 -33.18 13.89 16.66
N SER A 621 -33.49 13.20 15.55
CA SER A 621 -33.01 11.83 15.31
C SER A 621 -31.55 11.83 14.86
N GLN A 622 -30.65 11.44 15.76
CA GLN A 622 -29.21 11.36 15.50
C GLN A 622 -28.89 10.54 14.25
N VAL A 623 -29.60 9.42 14.02
CA VAL A 623 -29.40 8.54 12.84
C VAL A 623 -29.79 9.24 11.54
N ILE A 624 -30.86 10.05 11.54
CA ILE A 624 -31.22 10.86 10.36
C ILE A 624 -30.17 11.97 10.15
N GLU A 625 -29.66 12.58 11.21
CA GLU A 625 -28.57 13.56 11.09
C GLU A 625 -27.31 12.95 10.47
N GLU A 626 -26.97 11.71 10.83
CA GLU A 626 -25.85 10.96 10.27
C GLU A 626 -26.08 10.53 8.82
N SER A 627 -27.30 10.08 8.48
CA SER A 627 -27.73 9.85 7.09
C SER A 627 -27.56 11.11 6.24
N LEU A 628 -27.89 12.30 6.77
CA LEU A 628 -27.71 13.58 6.09
C LEU A 628 -26.24 13.97 5.90
N ARG A 629 -25.39 13.79 6.93
CA ARG A 629 -23.92 13.99 6.82
C ARG A 629 -23.32 13.08 5.75
N ARG A 630 -23.65 11.78 5.79
CA ARG A 630 -23.21 10.76 4.81
C ARG A 630 -23.69 11.09 3.40
N THR A 631 -24.93 11.54 3.23
CA THR A 631 -25.48 11.92 1.91
C THR A 631 -24.72 13.07 1.27
N TRP A 632 -24.38 14.13 2.02
CA TRP A 632 -23.59 15.24 1.50
C TRP A 632 -22.18 14.80 1.09
N TRP A 633 -21.51 14.00 1.91
CA TRP A 633 -20.15 13.57 1.64
C TRP A 633 -20.06 12.52 0.53
N GLU A 634 -21.02 11.59 0.42
CA GLU A 634 -21.15 10.69 -0.73
C GLU A 634 -21.33 11.47 -2.03
N LEU A 635 -22.21 12.48 -2.02
CA LEU A 635 -22.46 13.34 -3.17
C LEU A 635 -21.19 14.09 -3.61
N TYR A 636 -20.38 14.58 -2.66
CA TYR A 636 -19.07 15.16 -2.95
C TYR A 636 -18.11 14.15 -3.60
N ILE A 637 -18.04 12.93 -3.05
CA ILE A 637 -17.15 11.85 -3.54
C ILE A 637 -17.54 11.46 -4.98
N THR A 638 -18.83 11.27 -5.24
CA THR A 638 -19.34 10.85 -6.55
C THR A 638 -19.22 11.95 -7.60
N ASP A 639 -19.52 13.22 -7.29
CA ASP A 639 -19.33 14.36 -8.20
C ASP A 639 -17.83 14.59 -8.53
N ALA A 640 -16.92 14.35 -7.57
CA ALA A 640 -15.48 14.35 -7.80
C ALA A 640 -15.00 13.18 -8.70
N PHE A 641 -15.54 11.98 -8.50
CA PHE A 641 -15.20 10.80 -9.31
C PHE A 641 -15.71 10.91 -10.74
N PHE A 642 -16.96 11.33 -10.94
CA PHE A 642 -17.55 11.56 -12.26
C PHE A 642 -16.81 12.63 -13.05
N ALA A 643 -16.34 13.69 -12.40
CA ALA A 643 -15.49 14.69 -13.05
C ALA A 643 -14.12 14.14 -13.47
N ALA A 644 -13.59 13.12 -12.78
CA ALA A 644 -12.37 12.44 -13.20
C ALA A 644 -12.61 11.59 -14.47
N LEU A 645 -13.69 10.82 -14.51
CA LEU A 645 -14.12 10.04 -15.68
C LEU A 645 -14.34 10.95 -16.91
N ASP A 646 -15.08 12.03 -16.71
CA ASP A 646 -15.40 13.03 -17.74
C ASP A 646 -14.21 13.92 -18.12
N ARG A 647 -13.05 13.77 -17.47
CA ARG A 647 -11.85 14.61 -17.66
C ARG A 647 -12.14 16.11 -17.52
N LYS A 648 -12.85 16.48 -16.45
CA LYS A 648 -13.25 17.84 -16.09
C LYS A 648 -12.44 18.34 -14.90
N SER A 649 -11.96 19.58 -14.97
CA SER A 649 -11.17 20.19 -13.89
C SER A 649 -12.00 20.73 -12.72
N SER A 650 -13.33 20.74 -12.85
CA SER A 650 -14.25 21.19 -11.81
C SER A 650 -15.58 20.45 -11.85
N PHE A 651 -16.27 20.44 -10.72
CA PHE A 651 -17.55 19.79 -10.45
C PHE A 651 -18.41 20.65 -9.52
N ARG A 652 -19.70 20.35 -9.37
CA ARG A 652 -20.66 21.25 -8.69
C ARG A 652 -20.39 21.42 -7.20
N CYS A 653 -19.97 20.35 -6.53
CA CYS A 653 -19.58 20.38 -5.12
C CYS A 653 -18.16 20.94 -4.89
N LYS A 654 -17.37 21.24 -5.93
CA LYS A 654 -16.00 21.74 -5.80
C LYS A 654 -15.98 23.23 -5.44
N GLY A 655 -15.18 23.58 -4.42
CA GLY A 655 -15.02 24.97 -3.97
C GLY A 655 -16.20 25.51 -3.14
N VAL A 656 -17.24 24.70 -2.93
CA VAL A 656 -18.32 25.00 -1.97
C VAL A 656 -17.77 24.93 -0.55
N THR A 657 -17.90 26.01 0.21
CA THR A 657 -17.61 26.01 1.65
C THR A 657 -18.63 25.13 2.39
N SER A 658 -18.16 24.24 3.26
CA SER A 658 -19.01 23.32 4.02
C SER A 658 -18.51 23.24 5.46
N ASP A 659 -19.43 23.41 6.42
CA ASP A 659 -19.22 23.15 7.84
C ASP A 659 -19.94 21.85 8.29
N MET A 660 -20.43 21.05 7.32
CA MET A 660 -21.05 19.76 7.58
C MET A 660 -20.02 18.82 8.24
N PRO A 661 -20.30 18.27 9.43
CA PRO A 661 -19.36 17.38 10.11
C PRO A 661 -19.06 16.10 9.32
N LEU A 662 -17.98 15.43 9.72
CA LEU A 662 -17.58 14.15 9.16
C LEU A 662 -18.50 13.02 9.68
N PRO A 663 -18.78 11.98 8.87
CA PRO A 663 -19.52 10.80 9.32
C PRO A 663 -18.79 10.01 10.42
N CYS A 664 -19.52 9.16 11.15
CA CYS A 664 -18.95 8.18 12.09
C CYS A 664 -18.56 6.85 11.41
N GLU A 665 -18.06 5.92 12.22
CA GLU A 665 -17.78 4.53 11.86
C GLU A 665 -19.06 3.76 11.50
N GLU A 666 -18.94 2.74 10.64
CA GLU A 666 -20.08 1.89 10.29
C GLU A 666 -20.69 1.19 11.51
N TYR A 667 -19.88 0.68 12.44
CA TYR A 667 -20.39 -0.01 13.64
C TYR A 667 -21.15 0.91 14.60
N LEU A 668 -20.85 2.22 14.59
CA LEU A 668 -21.64 3.23 15.30
C LEU A 668 -22.92 3.54 14.54
N TYR A 669 -22.86 3.63 13.21
CA TYR A 669 -24.03 3.93 12.38
C TYR A 669 -25.06 2.80 12.35
N THR A 670 -24.64 1.54 12.43
CA THR A 670 -25.52 0.37 12.42
C THR A 670 -25.88 -0.17 13.81
N GLY A 671 -25.37 0.43 14.89
CA GLY A 671 -25.66 0.04 16.28
C GLY A 671 -26.98 0.60 16.81
N ASP A 672 -27.39 0.15 18.00
CA ASP A 672 -28.70 0.47 18.60
C ASP A 672 -28.82 1.93 19.09
N GLU A 673 -27.73 2.56 19.57
CA GLU A 673 -27.71 3.96 20.00
C GLU A 673 -26.50 4.72 19.42
N LEU A 674 -26.77 5.87 18.79
CA LEU A 674 -25.79 6.63 17.98
C LEU A 674 -25.01 7.68 18.79
N LEU A 675 -24.50 7.29 19.97
CA LEU A 675 -23.91 8.22 20.95
C LEU A 675 -22.47 8.65 20.62
N PHE A 676 -22.30 9.69 19.81
CA PHE A 676 -21.00 10.35 19.59
C PHE A 676 -21.12 11.86 19.29
N GLU A 677 -20.02 12.61 19.47
CA GLU A 677 -19.91 13.99 18.97
C GLU A 677 -19.23 14.00 17.59
N PRO A 678 -19.87 14.56 16.54
CA PRO A 678 -19.35 14.46 15.19
C PRO A 678 -18.19 15.44 14.91
N SER A 679 -17.03 14.87 14.54
CA SER A 679 -15.80 15.60 14.24
C SER A 679 -15.95 16.56 13.04
N THR A 680 -15.27 17.70 13.08
CA THR A 680 -15.27 18.68 11.99
C THR A 680 -14.15 18.43 10.98
N LEU A 681 -14.31 18.98 9.78
CA LEU A 681 -13.28 18.96 8.74
C LEU A 681 -11.99 19.68 9.20
N ASP A 682 -12.13 20.76 9.98
CA ASP A 682 -10.99 21.52 10.52
C ASP A 682 -10.22 20.72 11.58
N GLN A 683 -10.91 19.96 12.45
CA GLN A 683 -10.28 19.04 13.40
C GLN A 683 -9.49 17.96 12.63
N PHE A 684 -10.06 17.40 11.58
CA PHE A 684 -9.38 16.42 10.73
C PHE A 684 -8.18 17.02 9.98
N GLU A 685 -8.28 18.21 9.39
CA GLU A 685 -7.14 18.86 8.72
C GLU A 685 -6.03 19.27 9.70
N SER A 686 -6.40 19.64 10.94
CA SER A 686 -5.44 19.99 11.99
C SER A 686 -4.92 18.81 12.82
N ARG A 687 -5.33 17.56 12.54
CA ARG A 687 -4.98 16.37 13.33
C ARG A 687 -3.47 16.16 13.54
N ALA A 688 -2.65 16.52 12.56
CA ALA A 688 -1.17 16.47 12.65
C ALA A 688 -0.56 17.49 13.63
N TYR A 689 -1.37 18.40 14.19
CA TYR A 689 -1.00 19.44 15.16
C TYR A 689 -1.85 19.36 16.45
N ALA A 690 -2.71 18.34 16.59
CA ALA A 690 -3.46 18.10 17.80
C ALA A 690 -2.53 17.75 18.97
N LYS A 691 -2.96 18.04 20.21
CA LYS A 691 -2.20 17.70 21.43
C LYS A 691 -2.51 16.30 21.97
N GLU A 692 -3.59 15.71 21.49
CA GLU A 692 -4.19 14.45 21.91
C GLU A 692 -4.52 13.69 20.63
N ASP A 693 -4.36 12.35 20.66
CA ASP A 693 -4.60 11.52 19.48
C ASP A 693 -6.11 11.49 19.16
N MET A 694 -6.49 12.12 18.04
CA MET A 694 -7.86 12.15 17.55
C MET A 694 -8.09 11.04 16.53
N HIS A 695 -9.03 10.13 16.81
CA HIS A 695 -9.44 9.07 15.89
C HIS A 695 -10.53 9.54 14.93
N PHE A 696 -10.49 9.07 13.69
CA PHE A 696 -11.44 9.48 12.65
C PHE A 696 -12.01 8.32 11.84
N SER A 697 -13.23 8.51 11.33
CA SER A 697 -13.94 7.45 10.62
C SER A 697 -13.28 7.04 9.31
N SER A 698 -13.52 5.80 8.89
CA SER A 698 -13.03 5.33 7.59
C SER A 698 -13.64 6.12 6.43
N PHE A 699 -14.85 6.64 6.63
CA PHE A 699 -15.49 7.62 5.74
C PHE A 699 -14.71 8.94 5.67
N ALA A 700 -14.15 9.46 6.77
CA ALA A 700 -13.31 10.67 6.76
C ALA A 700 -12.05 10.50 5.88
N TYR A 701 -11.41 9.33 5.93
CA TYR A 701 -10.27 9.02 5.06
C TYR A 701 -10.66 8.90 3.57
N ARG A 702 -11.86 8.38 3.27
CA ARG A 702 -12.48 8.36 1.92
C ARG A 702 -12.80 9.77 1.41
N ILE A 703 -13.31 10.66 2.27
CA ILE A 703 -13.50 12.08 1.98
C ILE A 703 -12.16 12.75 1.64
N GLU A 704 -11.10 12.47 2.40
CA GLU A 704 -9.77 13.02 2.10
C GLU A 704 -9.25 12.55 0.74
N ALA A 705 -9.38 11.25 0.42
CA ALA A 705 -9.00 10.70 -0.87
C ALA A 705 -9.72 11.39 -2.04
N ALA A 706 -11.04 11.59 -1.94
CA ALA A 706 -11.81 12.34 -2.95
C ALA A 706 -11.42 13.83 -3.03
N ARG A 707 -11.04 14.45 -1.91
CA ARG A 707 -10.52 15.84 -1.89
C ARG A 707 -9.10 15.94 -2.49
N LEU A 708 -8.29 14.88 -2.43
CA LEU A 708 -7.02 14.79 -3.15
C LEU A 708 -7.24 14.61 -4.67
N LEU A 709 -8.18 13.77 -5.08
CA LEU A 709 -8.62 13.66 -6.48
C LEU A 709 -9.11 15.02 -7.01
N ALA A 710 -9.97 15.71 -6.25
CA ALA A 710 -10.48 17.03 -6.60
C ALA A 710 -9.37 18.08 -6.78
N LYS A 711 -8.30 18.02 -5.97
CA LYS A 711 -7.10 18.86 -6.13
C LYS A 711 -6.34 18.49 -7.40
N ALA A 712 -6.10 17.20 -7.65
CA ALA A 712 -5.39 16.68 -8.82
C ALA A 712 -6.05 17.09 -10.15
N LEU A 713 -7.38 17.02 -10.22
CA LEU A 713 -8.17 17.47 -11.38
C LEU A 713 -8.05 18.99 -11.64
N THR A 714 -7.65 19.80 -10.66
CA THR A 714 -7.34 21.22 -10.95
C THR A 714 -6.07 21.31 -11.78
N ILE A 715 -4.99 20.73 -11.25
CA ILE A 715 -3.63 20.81 -11.77
C ILE A 715 -3.53 20.20 -13.18
N ALA A 716 -4.21 19.07 -13.43
CA ALA A 716 -4.17 18.35 -14.70
C ALA A 716 -4.64 19.18 -15.93
N PHE A 717 -5.29 20.32 -15.72
CA PHE A 717 -5.81 21.20 -16.78
C PHE A 717 -5.30 22.65 -16.68
N GLU A 718 -4.33 22.93 -15.80
CA GLU A 718 -3.70 24.24 -15.73
C GLU A 718 -2.70 24.43 -16.89
N GLN A 719 -2.90 25.51 -17.68
CA GLN A 719 -2.09 25.78 -18.89
C GLN A 719 -0.60 26.04 -18.61
N GLN A 720 -0.23 26.31 -17.34
CA GLN A 720 1.15 26.49 -16.90
C GLN A 720 1.40 25.65 -15.63
N LEU A 721 1.44 24.33 -15.81
CA LEU A 721 1.70 23.32 -14.79
C LEU A 721 2.99 23.61 -13.99
N HIS A 722 2.90 24.23 -12.81
CA HIS A 722 4.09 24.46 -11.99
C HIS A 722 4.50 23.17 -11.28
N ARG A 723 5.78 22.79 -11.41
CA ARG A 723 6.33 21.53 -10.86
C ARG A 723 6.01 21.35 -9.37
N ASP A 724 6.06 22.43 -8.60
CA ASP A 724 5.83 22.39 -7.16
C ASP A 724 4.36 22.09 -6.79
N GLN A 725 3.40 22.44 -7.64
CA GLN A 725 1.99 22.10 -7.41
C GLN A 725 1.76 20.59 -7.58
N VAL A 726 2.35 20.00 -8.62
CA VAL A 726 2.35 18.53 -8.83
C VAL A 726 3.04 17.86 -7.65
N GLN A 727 4.25 18.31 -7.30
CA GLN A 727 5.02 17.76 -6.17
C GLN A 727 4.27 17.88 -4.83
N ASN A 728 3.48 18.93 -4.62
CA ASN A 728 2.65 19.07 -3.44
C ASN A 728 1.55 18.00 -3.36
N ILE A 729 0.86 17.70 -4.47
CA ILE A 729 -0.13 16.61 -4.49
C ILE A 729 0.55 15.24 -4.38
N ASP A 730 1.72 15.04 -4.99
CA ASP A 730 2.53 13.83 -4.78
C ASP A 730 2.87 13.60 -3.32
N ASN A 731 3.27 14.65 -2.61
CA ASN A 731 3.58 14.59 -1.18
C ASN A 731 2.32 14.26 -0.37
N LEU A 732 1.16 14.82 -0.72
CA LEU A 732 -0.12 14.53 -0.06
C LEU A 732 -0.61 13.08 -0.32
N LEU A 733 -0.51 12.59 -1.56
CA LEU A 733 -0.86 11.20 -1.92
C LEU A 733 0.09 10.19 -1.26
N ALA A 734 1.37 10.53 -1.10
CA ALA A 734 2.35 9.71 -0.38
C ALA A 734 2.18 9.77 1.15
N ALA A 735 1.74 10.92 1.69
CA ALA A 735 1.49 11.07 3.13
C ALA A 735 0.15 10.46 3.58
N TRP A 736 -0.85 10.39 2.69
CA TRP A 736 -2.21 9.93 3.02
C TRP A 736 -2.26 8.58 3.76
N PRO A 737 -1.54 7.51 3.34
CA PRO A 737 -1.51 6.25 4.10
C PRO A 737 -0.93 6.41 5.52
N HIS A 738 0.07 7.28 5.69
CA HIS A 738 0.66 7.59 7.00
C HIS A 738 -0.24 8.48 7.87
N HIS A 739 -1.34 9.02 7.34
CA HIS A 739 -2.33 9.76 8.11
C HIS A 739 -3.49 8.90 8.66
N ILE A 740 -3.61 7.64 8.22
CA ILE A 740 -4.60 6.68 8.71
C ILE A 740 -4.27 6.31 10.18
N ASP A 741 -5.29 6.11 11.01
CA ASP A 741 -5.15 5.58 12.38
C ASP A 741 -4.47 4.19 12.38
N ILE A 742 -3.63 3.89 13.38
CA ILE A 742 -2.83 2.64 13.38
C ILE A 742 -3.74 1.40 13.42
N GLY A 743 -4.80 1.44 14.23
CA GLY A 743 -5.84 0.38 14.28
C GLY A 743 -6.71 0.25 13.03
N LYS A 744 -6.38 0.99 11.95
CA LYS A 744 -7.02 0.93 10.63
C LYS A 744 -6.02 0.72 9.49
N ALA A 745 -4.73 0.53 9.79
CA ALA A 745 -3.72 0.29 8.75
C ALA A 745 -3.92 -1.07 8.03
N GLU A 746 -4.78 -1.94 8.57
CA GLU A 746 -5.40 -3.07 7.89
C GLU A 746 -6.90 -2.78 7.72
N PHE A 747 -7.38 -2.80 6.47
CA PHE A 747 -8.80 -2.63 6.11
C PHE A 747 -9.54 -3.97 5.93
N VAL A 748 -8.87 -5.08 6.28
CA VAL A 748 -9.45 -6.42 6.40
C VAL A 748 -9.34 -6.80 7.87
N ASP A 749 -10.46 -7.14 8.51
CA ASP A 749 -10.49 -7.50 9.92
C ASP A 749 -10.09 -8.97 10.16
N SER A 750 -9.90 -9.34 11.43
CA SER A 750 -9.49 -10.68 11.84
C SER A 750 -10.50 -11.80 11.55
N THR A 751 -11.70 -11.48 11.06
CA THR A 751 -12.71 -12.43 10.60
C THR A 751 -12.79 -12.52 9.07
N GLY A 752 -12.02 -11.69 8.35
CA GLY A 752 -12.08 -11.57 6.90
C GLY A 752 -13.14 -10.59 6.39
N GLY A 753 -13.79 -9.82 7.27
CA GLY A 753 -14.62 -8.69 6.87
C GLY A 753 -13.77 -7.54 6.33
N VAL A 754 -14.33 -6.72 5.44
CA VAL A 754 -13.60 -5.68 4.71
C VAL A 754 -14.26 -4.32 4.90
N ASP A 755 -13.50 -3.34 5.41
CA ASP A 755 -13.91 -1.95 5.54
C ASP A 755 -14.04 -1.33 4.15
N GLN A 756 -15.28 -1.29 3.64
CA GLN A 756 -15.59 -0.75 2.31
C GLN A 756 -15.24 0.74 2.18
N MET A 757 -15.32 1.52 3.26
CA MET A 757 -15.01 2.95 3.20
C MET A 757 -13.50 3.16 3.05
N LEU A 758 -12.69 2.40 3.78
CA LEU A 758 -11.24 2.48 3.71
C LEU A 758 -10.69 1.82 2.43
N LEU A 759 -11.23 0.67 2.01
CA LEU A 759 -10.94 0.06 0.72
C LEU A 759 -11.18 1.05 -0.43
N GLN A 760 -12.36 1.68 -0.48
CA GLN A 760 -12.65 2.69 -1.51
C GLN A 760 -11.74 3.91 -1.42
N ALA A 761 -11.32 4.32 -0.23
CA ALA A 761 -10.34 5.40 -0.06
C ALA A 761 -8.98 5.03 -0.67
N HIS A 762 -8.48 3.82 -0.42
CA HIS A 762 -7.28 3.29 -1.06
C HIS A 762 -7.45 3.22 -2.59
N LEU A 763 -8.59 2.75 -3.10
CA LEU A 763 -8.87 2.69 -4.54
C LEU A 763 -8.88 4.10 -5.17
N LEU A 764 -9.47 5.11 -4.52
CA LEU A 764 -9.47 6.51 -4.98
C LEU A 764 -8.06 7.12 -5.02
N VAL A 765 -7.20 6.84 -4.03
CA VAL A 765 -5.79 7.31 -4.04
C VAL A 765 -4.97 6.63 -5.14
N ASN A 766 -5.19 5.34 -5.39
CA ASN A 766 -4.58 4.64 -6.52
C ASN A 766 -5.09 5.21 -7.86
N TYR A 767 -6.40 5.39 -8.03
CA TYR A 767 -6.99 6.01 -9.22
C TYR A 767 -6.39 7.39 -9.50
N THR A 768 -6.34 8.27 -8.49
CA THR A 768 -5.73 9.62 -8.59
C THR A 768 -4.27 9.55 -9.04
N THR A 769 -3.51 8.61 -8.48
CA THR A 769 -2.09 8.44 -8.81
C THR A 769 -1.88 7.91 -10.24
N ILE A 770 -2.75 7.02 -10.73
CA ILE A 770 -2.74 6.58 -12.14
C ILE A 770 -3.03 7.76 -13.07
N SER A 771 -4.06 8.55 -12.78
CA SER A 771 -4.46 9.72 -13.58
C SER A 771 -3.41 10.83 -13.64
N MET A 772 -2.49 10.90 -12.68
CA MET A 772 -1.41 11.91 -12.64
C MET A 772 -0.06 11.43 -13.19
N HIS A 773 0.30 10.15 -13.05
CA HIS A 773 1.71 9.72 -13.18
C HIS A 773 1.93 8.54 -14.10
N GLY A 774 2.31 8.78 -15.36
CA GLY A 774 2.71 7.69 -16.28
C GLY A 774 3.83 6.76 -15.76
N ILE A 775 4.70 7.25 -14.86
CA ILE A 775 5.77 6.44 -14.23
C ILE A 775 5.23 5.58 -13.08
N LYS A 776 4.35 6.11 -12.22
CA LYS A 776 3.79 5.39 -11.07
C LYS A 776 2.62 4.49 -11.47
N ALA A 777 1.85 4.90 -12.46
CA ALA A 777 0.61 4.26 -12.93
C ALA A 777 0.74 2.75 -13.11
N VAL A 778 1.87 2.24 -13.62
CA VAL A 778 2.07 0.80 -13.87
C VAL A 778 2.16 -0.01 -12.58
N GLU A 779 2.76 0.54 -11.53
CA GLU A 779 2.81 -0.07 -10.21
C GLU A 779 1.48 0.13 -9.46
N THR A 780 0.89 1.31 -9.59
CA THR A 780 -0.42 1.66 -9.02
C THR A 780 -1.57 0.83 -9.62
N ALA A 781 -1.51 0.48 -10.91
CA ALA A 781 -2.49 -0.37 -11.59
C ALA A 781 -2.50 -1.81 -11.08
N LYS A 782 -1.32 -2.37 -10.76
CA LYS A 782 -1.22 -3.67 -10.06
C LYS A 782 -1.87 -3.58 -8.69
N ARG A 783 -1.53 -2.55 -7.91
CA ARG A 783 -2.09 -2.32 -6.57
C ARG A 783 -3.60 -2.14 -6.59
N PHE A 784 -4.14 -1.44 -7.57
CA PHE A 784 -5.59 -1.34 -7.76
C PHE A 784 -6.22 -2.72 -8.04
N SER A 785 -5.62 -3.50 -8.93
CA SER A 785 -6.10 -4.86 -9.26
C SER A 785 -6.00 -5.82 -8.07
N ASP A 786 -4.94 -5.69 -7.26
CA ASP A 786 -4.74 -6.47 -6.04
C ASP A 786 -5.72 -6.07 -4.94
N LEU A 787 -5.91 -4.77 -4.67
CA LEU A 787 -6.91 -4.26 -3.73
C LEU A 787 -8.34 -4.68 -4.11
N ALA A 788 -8.68 -4.61 -5.40
CA ALA A 788 -9.98 -5.08 -5.89
C ALA A 788 -10.15 -6.62 -5.74
N GLY A 789 -9.05 -7.38 -5.66
CA GLY A 789 -9.03 -8.82 -5.43
C GLY A 789 -9.09 -9.26 -3.97
N LEU A 790 -9.02 -8.33 -3.00
CA LEU A 790 -9.06 -8.67 -1.57
C LEU A 790 -10.48 -8.83 -1.00
N GLU A 791 -11.51 -8.33 -1.68
CA GLU A 791 -12.90 -8.46 -1.25
C GLU A 791 -13.39 -9.92 -1.42
N PRO A 792 -13.68 -10.68 -0.35
CA PRO A 792 -14.09 -12.07 -0.45
C PRO A 792 -15.43 -12.24 -1.17
N SER A 793 -16.32 -11.26 -1.04
CA SER A 793 -17.61 -11.22 -1.71
C SER A 793 -17.59 -10.17 -2.82
N VAL A 794 -16.89 -10.47 -3.92
CA VAL A 794 -16.63 -9.56 -5.06
C VAL A 794 -17.86 -8.74 -5.50
N LEU A 795 -19.07 -9.30 -5.37
CA LEU A 795 -20.35 -8.64 -5.67
C LEU A 795 -20.65 -7.39 -4.83
N LYS A 796 -19.97 -7.19 -3.69
CA LYS A 796 -20.07 -6.00 -2.83
C LYS A 796 -19.34 -4.78 -3.35
N HIS A 797 -18.49 -4.93 -4.37
CA HIS A 797 -17.81 -3.77 -4.99
C HIS A 797 -18.82 -2.79 -5.58
N SER A 798 -18.62 -1.50 -5.26
CA SER A 798 -19.28 -0.41 -5.96
C SER A 798 -19.07 -0.54 -7.48
N PRO A 799 -20.09 -0.25 -8.32
CA PRO A 799 -19.90 -0.11 -9.76
C PRO A 799 -18.76 0.85 -10.14
N LEU A 800 -18.47 1.84 -9.29
CA LEU A 800 -17.38 2.82 -9.51
C LEU A 800 -15.98 2.18 -9.45
N THR A 801 -15.81 1.00 -8.86
CA THR A 801 -14.54 0.24 -8.92
C THR A 801 -14.23 -0.24 -10.34
N LEU A 802 -15.23 -0.42 -11.20
CA LEU A 802 -15.09 -0.96 -12.56
C LEU A 802 -14.26 -0.04 -13.47
N ASP A 803 -14.47 1.28 -13.39
CA ASP A 803 -13.69 2.25 -14.18
C ASP A 803 -12.21 2.26 -13.80
N GLY A 804 -11.89 2.03 -12.52
CA GLY A 804 -10.52 1.89 -12.04
C GLY A 804 -9.87 0.58 -12.46
N LEU A 805 -10.63 -0.52 -12.54
CA LEU A 805 -10.18 -1.78 -13.14
C LEU A 805 -9.91 -1.63 -14.65
N LEU A 806 -10.78 -0.92 -15.38
CA LEU A 806 -10.57 -0.58 -16.79
C LEU A 806 -9.27 0.22 -16.98
N LEU A 807 -9.13 1.33 -16.26
CA LEU A 807 -7.97 2.22 -16.34
C LEU A 807 -6.66 1.49 -16.00
N SER A 808 -6.68 0.66 -14.96
CA SER A 808 -5.53 -0.18 -14.56
C SER A 808 -5.17 -1.20 -15.63
N SER A 809 -6.17 -1.85 -16.23
CA SER A 809 -5.97 -2.83 -17.31
C SER A 809 -5.39 -2.17 -18.57
N ILE A 810 -5.88 -0.99 -18.96
CA ILE A 810 -5.35 -0.21 -20.08
C ILE A 810 -3.88 0.17 -19.85
N VAL A 811 -3.51 0.59 -18.63
CA VAL A 811 -2.13 0.92 -18.28
C VAL A 811 -1.20 -0.30 -18.35
N MET A 812 -1.65 -1.46 -17.88
CA MET A 812 -0.88 -2.71 -17.98
C MET A 812 -0.71 -3.17 -19.44
N LEU A 813 -1.78 -3.15 -20.25
CA LEU A 813 -1.70 -3.47 -21.68
C LEU A 813 -0.80 -2.49 -22.45
N SER A 814 -0.91 -1.19 -22.20
CA SER A 814 0.00 -0.17 -22.77
C SER A 814 1.47 -0.46 -22.41
N SER A 815 1.72 -0.99 -21.21
CA SER A 815 3.05 -1.37 -20.76
C SER A 815 3.57 -2.64 -21.44
N CYS A 816 2.69 -3.61 -21.75
CA CYS A 816 3.02 -4.77 -22.57
C CYS A 816 3.41 -4.37 -23.99
N SER A 817 2.60 -3.52 -24.65
CA SER A 817 2.84 -3.01 -26.01
C SER A 817 4.24 -2.39 -26.15
N LEU A 818 4.63 -1.53 -25.20
CA LEU A 818 5.90 -0.83 -25.24
C LEU A 818 7.12 -1.70 -24.88
N ARG A 819 6.94 -2.85 -24.22
CA ARG A 819 8.04 -3.71 -23.72
C ARG A 819 7.71 -5.22 -23.71
N PRO A 820 7.47 -5.87 -24.86
CA PRO A 820 6.97 -7.24 -24.90
C PRO A 820 7.88 -8.27 -24.18
N SER A 821 9.20 -8.17 -24.38
CA SER A 821 10.19 -9.20 -24.04
C SER A 821 10.75 -9.19 -22.61
N ARG A 822 10.16 -8.43 -21.68
CA ARG A 822 10.65 -8.35 -20.28
C ARG A 822 9.58 -8.44 -19.18
N PHE A 823 8.28 -8.41 -19.51
CA PHE A 823 7.24 -8.20 -18.50
C PHE A 823 5.92 -8.96 -18.73
N HIS A 824 5.87 -9.90 -19.68
CA HIS A 824 4.62 -10.55 -20.10
C HIS A 824 3.87 -11.22 -18.93
N GLU A 825 4.50 -12.18 -18.24
CA GLU A 825 3.88 -12.98 -17.18
C GLU A 825 3.28 -12.12 -16.04
N HIS A 826 4.05 -11.18 -15.49
CA HIS A 826 3.63 -10.39 -14.34
C HIS A 826 2.46 -9.43 -14.62
N TYR A 827 2.31 -8.93 -15.86
CA TYR A 827 1.11 -8.17 -16.24
C TYR A 827 -0.05 -9.10 -16.60
N GLN A 828 0.21 -10.24 -17.27
CA GLN A 828 -0.80 -11.25 -17.57
C GLN A 828 -1.52 -11.74 -16.31
N SER A 829 -0.81 -12.12 -15.24
CA SER A 829 -1.47 -12.57 -13.99
C SER A 829 -2.43 -11.54 -13.40
N ARG A 830 -2.11 -10.25 -13.49
CA ARG A 830 -2.97 -9.17 -12.99
C ARG A 830 -4.11 -8.83 -13.94
N LEU A 831 -3.89 -8.92 -15.26
CA LEU A 831 -4.96 -8.82 -16.26
C LEU A 831 -5.94 -10.00 -16.14
N TYR A 832 -5.47 -11.22 -15.86
CA TYR A 832 -6.33 -12.38 -15.57
C TYR A 832 -7.12 -12.19 -14.28
N LEU A 833 -6.51 -11.65 -13.20
CA LEU A 833 -7.24 -11.29 -11.99
C LEU A 833 -8.34 -10.25 -12.27
N SER A 834 -8.01 -9.15 -12.96
CA SER A 834 -8.98 -8.13 -13.35
C SER A 834 -10.11 -8.70 -14.21
N LEU A 835 -9.80 -9.52 -15.22
CA LEU A 835 -10.81 -10.20 -16.05
C LEU A 835 -11.64 -11.23 -15.26
N GLY A 836 -11.08 -11.85 -14.22
CA GLY A 836 -11.81 -12.72 -13.29
C GLY A 836 -12.81 -11.94 -12.44
N LEU A 837 -12.39 -10.84 -11.83
CA LEU A 837 -13.26 -9.94 -11.06
C LEU A 837 -14.39 -9.38 -11.95
N LEU A 838 -14.05 -8.93 -13.17
CA LEU A 838 -15.03 -8.47 -14.17
C LEU A 838 -15.97 -9.59 -14.64
N LYS A 839 -15.50 -10.84 -14.73
CA LYS A 839 -16.36 -12.00 -15.03
C LYS A 839 -17.38 -12.24 -13.92
N THR A 840 -16.97 -12.14 -12.66
CA THR A 840 -17.88 -12.27 -11.51
C THR A 840 -18.88 -11.11 -11.46
N LEU A 841 -18.45 -9.88 -11.72
CA LEU A 841 -19.29 -8.68 -11.68
C LEU A 841 -20.25 -8.55 -12.87
N ASN A 842 -20.01 -9.19 -14.02
CA ASN A 842 -20.90 -9.08 -15.19
C ASN A 842 -22.27 -9.77 -15.05
N THR A 843 -22.45 -10.57 -13.99
CA THR A 843 -23.72 -11.18 -13.61
C THR A 843 -24.68 -10.17 -13.00
N VAL A 844 -24.14 -9.09 -12.42
CA VAL A 844 -24.87 -8.00 -11.76
C VAL A 844 -24.82 -6.73 -12.61
N TRP A 845 -23.64 -6.32 -13.10
CA TRP A 845 -23.41 -5.04 -13.78
C TRP A 845 -23.19 -5.16 -15.28
N ALA A 846 -23.90 -4.34 -16.07
CA ALA A 846 -23.65 -4.23 -17.51
C ALA A 846 -22.26 -3.63 -17.78
N LEU A 847 -21.87 -2.60 -17.04
CA LEU A 847 -20.55 -1.96 -17.14
C LEU A 847 -19.38 -2.95 -17.01
N ALA A 848 -19.51 -4.00 -16.17
CA ALA A 848 -18.47 -5.01 -16.02
C ALA A 848 -18.29 -5.90 -17.27
N ARG A 849 -19.34 -6.05 -18.09
CA ARG A 849 -19.34 -6.76 -19.38
C ARG A 849 -18.59 -5.95 -20.43
N ASP A 850 -18.99 -4.69 -20.60
CA ASP A 850 -18.42 -3.75 -21.57
C ASP A 850 -16.93 -3.49 -21.27
N VAL A 851 -16.58 -3.35 -20.00
CA VAL A 851 -15.18 -3.26 -19.53
C VAL A 851 -14.40 -4.54 -19.82
N ALA A 852 -14.96 -5.72 -19.53
CA ALA A 852 -14.30 -7.00 -19.84
C ALA A 852 -14.08 -7.20 -21.34
N GLU A 853 -15.02 -6.82 -22.18
CA GLU A 853 -14.89 -6.87 -23.65
C GLU A 853 -13.86 -5.88 -24.15
N SER A 854 -13.90 -4.62 -23.68
CA SER A 854 -12.92 -3.59 -24.02
C SER A 854 -11.49 -4.02 -23.68
N VAL A 855 -11.27 -4.62 -22.50
CA VAL A 855 -9.96 -5.13 -22.07
C VAL A 855 -9.52 -6.33 -22.93
N LYS A 856 -10.42 -7.27 -23.26
CA LYS A 856 -10.11 -8.41 -24.15
C LYS A 856 -9.74 -7.95 -25.57
N THR A 857 -10.54 -7.08 -26.17
CA THR A 857 -10.31 -6.57 -27.53
C THR A 857 -9.01 -5.77 -27.61
N THR A 858 -8.71 -4.96 -26.60
CA THR A 858 -7.41 -4.26 -26.50
C THR A 858 -6.26 -5.25 -26.34
N ALA A 859 -6.41 -6.32 -25.53
CA ALA A 859 -5.38 -7.34 -25.36
C ALA A 859 -5.10 -8.12 -26.66
N LEU A 860 -6.13 -8.47 -27.43
CA LEU A 860 -6.00 -9.17 -28.72
C LEU A 860 -5.28 -8.34 -29.80
N GLN A 861 -5.31 -7.01 -29.70
CA GLN A 861 -4.57 -6.11 -30.60
C GLN A 861 -3.13 -5.83 -30.14
N VAL A 862 -2.83 -6.01 -28.85
CA VAL A 862 -1.57 -5.59 -28.21
C VAL A 862 -0.61 -6.74 -27.93
N LEU A 863 -1.13 -7.94 -27.70
CA LEU A 863 -0.34 -9.14 -27.39
C LEU A 863 -0.12 -9.94 -28.69
N PRO A 864 1.12 -10.40 -28.99
CA PRO A 864 1.40 -11.13 -30.22
C PRO A 864 0.68 -12.49 -30.23
N GLN A 865 0.13 -12.87 -31.38
CA GLN A 865 -0.37 -14.24 -31.59
C GLN A 865 0.82 -15.18 -31.80
N GLU A 866 0.99 -16.16 -30.91
CA GLU A 866 1.97 -17.22 -31.09
C GLU A 866 1.48 -18.24 -32.14
N SER A 867 2.27 -18.45 -33.19
CA SER A 867 2.03 -19.52 -34.17
C SER A 867 2.32 -20.88 -33.52
N LYS A 868 1.30 -21.74 -33.42
CA LYS A 868 1.39 -23.05 -32.76
C LYS A 868 2.53 -23.90 -33.34
N ALA A 869 3.48 -24.28 -32.48
CA ALA A 869 4.45 -25.34 -32.75
C ALA A 869 4.40 -26.38 -31.61
N SER A 870 4.04 -27.62 -31.96
CA SER A 870 4.13 -28.87 -31.16
C SER A 870 3.86 -28.83 -29.64
N SER A 871 2.79 -29.52 -29.23
CA SER A 871 2.50 -29.87 -27.84
C SER A 871 3.59 -30.72 -27.17
N ASP A 872 4.04 -30.32 -25.97
CA ASP A 872 3.76 -31.08 -24.73
C ASP A 872 4.29 -30.37 -23.46
N ALA A 873 3.38 -29.84 -22.63
CA ALA A 873 3.59 -29.54 -21.22
C ALA A 873 2.26 -29.21 -20.52
N SER A 874 1.89 -29.96 -19.47
CA SER A 874 0.71 -29.68 -18.65
C SER A 874 1.01 -28.59 -17.61
N MET A 875 0.50 -27.38 -17.85
CA MET A 875 0.73 -26.21 -16.99
C MET A 875 -0.32 -26.11 -15.86
N SER A 876 0.06 -26.48 -14.63
CA SER A 876 -0.83 -26.46 -13.46
C SER A 876 -1.02 -25.05 -12.89
N LEU A 877 -2.17 -24.44 -13.15
CA LEU A 877 -2.60 -23.16 -12.59
C LEU A 877 -3.23 -23.33 -11.19
N ILE A 878 -2.52 -22.90 -10.14
CA ILE A 878 -3.11 -22.64 -8.81
C ILE A 878 -2.40 -21.42 -8.21
N ASP A 879 -3.08 -20.27 -8.14
CA ASP A 879 -3.60 -19.72 -6.88
C ASP A 879 -4.01 -18.24 -7.08
N SER A 880 -5.33 -18.03 -7.23
CA SER A 880 -6.01 -16.74 -7.09
C SER A 880 -7.29 -17.06 -6.33
N GLY A 881 -7.44 -16.59 -5.09
CA GLY A 881 -8.40 -17.09 -4.08
C GLY A 881 -9.90 -16.98 -4.36
N ILE A 882 -10.32 -16.73 -5.60
CA ILE A 882 -11.71 -16.96 -6.04
C ILE A 882 -11.91 -18.48 -6.13
N ASN A 883 -12.94 -19.02 -5.46
CA ASN A 883 -13.24 -20.45 -5.51
C ASN A 883 -13.65 -20.88 -6.93
N VAL A 884 -12.68 -21.43 -7.67
CA VAL A 884 -12.87 -21.98 -9.02
C VAL A 884 -13.37 -23.44 -9.02
N ASN A 885 -13.50 -24.08 -7.86
CA ASN A 885 -13.91 -25.48 -7.75
C ASN A 885 -15.44 -25.70 -7.87
N SER A 886 -16.16 -24.73 -8.44
CA SER A 886 -17.52 -24.92 -8.97
C SER A 886 -17.57 -24.83 -10.51
N LEU A 887 -16.42 -24.99 -11.18
CA LEU A 887 -16.31 -24.95 -12.66
C LEU A 887 -16.63 -26.28 -13.35
N ASP A 888 -16.91 -27.37 -12.63
CA ASP A 888 -17.21 -28.69 -13.22
C ASP A 888 -18.51 -28.75 -14.04
N ALA A 889 -19.26 -27.64 -14.12
CA ALA A 889 -20.36 -27.43 -15.06
C ALA A 889 -19.95 -26.75 -16.38
N ILE A 890 -18.67 -26.40 -16.60
CA ILE A 890 -18.14 -25.95 -17.89
C ILE A 890 -17.41 -27.12 -18.56
N ASN A 891 -18.15 -27.88 -19.35
CA ASN A 891 -17.60 -28.91 -20.22
C ASN A 891 -16.57 -28.29 -21.20
N MET A 892 -15.28 -28.57 -21.00
CA MET A 892 -14.14 -28.00 -21.75
C MET A 892 -14.03 -28.45 -23.23
N THR A 893 -15.14 -28.84 -23.85
CA THR A 893 -15.23 -29.26 -25.26
C THR A 893 -16.05 -28.32 -26.14
N SER A 894 -16.77 -27.33 -25.58
CA SER A 894 -17.78 -26.52 -26.30
C SER A 894 -17.28 -25.21 -26.95
N LEU A 895 -15.97 -25.05 -27.19
CA LEU A 895 -15.39 -23.91 -27.93
C LEU A 895 -14.94 -24.26 -29.35
N SER A 896 -15.70 -25.13 -30.02
CA SER A 896 -15.39 -25.73 -31.32
C SER A 896 -15.96 -24.95 -32.52
N TRP A 897 -15.71 -23.64 -32.63
CA TRP A 897 -16.26 -22.80 -33.73
C TRP A 897 -15.28 -21.83 -34.39
N MET A 898 -13.97 -22.07 -34.30
CA MET A 898 -12.96 -21.35 -35.11
C MET A 898 -12.00 -22.32 -35.82
N ASP A 899 -12.53 -23.08 -36.76
CA ASP A 899 -11.75 -23.79 -37.79
C ASP A 899 -12.26 -23.40 -39.19
N PHE A 900 -11.35 -22.82 -39.97
CA PHE A 900 -11.16 -22.79 -41.44
C PHE A 900 -12.34 -22.82 -42.44
N PRO A 901 -12.15 -22.13 -43.57
CA PRO A 901 -12.05 -22.86 -44.84
C PRO A 901 -10.61 -23.07 -45.33
N THR A 902 -10.34 -24.23 -45.95
CA THR A 902 -9.09 -24.52 -46.66
C THR A 902 -9.30 -24.53 -48.17
N ASP A 903 -8.20 -24.36 -48.92
CA ASP A 903 -8.08 -24.49 -50.38
C ASP A 903 -8.84 -23.39 -51.20
N ILE A 904 -8.49 -23.05 -52.44
CA ILE A 904 -7.76 -23.77 -53.51
C ILE A 904 -6.73 -22.87 -54.23
N THR A 905 -5.74 -23.51 -54.87
CA THR A 905 -4.79 -23.05 -55.92
C THR A 905 -3.53 -22.24 -55.57
N ASN A 906 -2.38 -22.82 -55.97
CA ASN A 906 -1.11 -22.14 -56.20
C ASN A 906 -1.16 -21.22 -57.43
N SER A 907 -0.43 -20.11 -57.41
CA SER A 907 0.34 -19.65 -58.58
C SER A 907 1.62 -18.92 -58.17
N SER A 908 2.70 -19.25 -58.88
CA SER A 908 4.07 -18.79 -58.73
C SER A 908 4.29 -17.28 -58.91
N GLY A 909 5.26 -16.69 -58.19
CA GLY A 909 5.96 -15.47 -58.62
C GLY A 909 6.53 -14.59 -57.50
N GLN A 910 7.86 -14.36 -57.53
CA GLN A 910 8.49 -13.03 -57.76
C GLN A 910 7.66 -11.75 -57.44
N ASP A 911 8.18 -10.68 -56.82
CA ASP A 911 9.57 -10.16 -56.77
C ASP A 911 9.88 -9.35 -55.46
N GLU A 912 10.95 -8.54 -55.50
CA GLU A 912 11.46 -7.62 -54.46
C GLU A 912 10.62 -6.33 -54.25
N ASP A 913 10.90 -5.60 -53.15
CA ASP A 913 10.47 -4.21 -52.81
C ASP A 913 8.93 -3.94 -52.71
N ASP A 914 8.41 -3.07 -51.83
CA ASP A 914 8.77 -1.64 -51.69
C ASP A 914 8.37 -1.02 -50.31
N TYR A 915 8.62 0.29 -50.21
CA TYR A 915 8.56 1.27 -49.12
C TYR A 915 7.36 1.33 -48.16
N ASN A 916 7.72 1.68 -46.91
CA ASN A 916 7.12 2.67 -46.00
C ASN A 916 5.60 2.96 -46.06
N ARG A 917 4.92 2.72 -44.93
CA ARG A 917 4.01 3.71 -44.32
C ARG A 917 3.99 3.62 -42.79
#